data_AF-A0A496QXV1-F1
#
_entry.id   AF-A0A496QXV1-F1
#
_cell.length_a   1.000
_cell.length_b   1.000
_cell.length_c   1.000
_cell.angle_alpha   90.00
_cell.angle_beta   90.00
_cell.angle_gamma   90.00
#
_symmetry.space_group_name_H-M   'P 1'
#
loop_
_entity.id
_entity.type
_entity.pdbx_description
1 polymer ?
#
loop_
_entity_poly.entity_id
_entity_poly.type
_entity_poly.pdbx_seq_one_letter_code
_entity_poly.pdbx_strand_id
1 'polypeptide(L)'
;YDDGNLVHTYADAGDYDIHITGACEYFDLSSNTQIQELKEMLSARHLKTVKFQSCSNLSNIDASWKNISKVTDVSYMFYNCPITNIPDNLFNNCSGITDFLFTFAGSNITSIPTDLFKYNTLASSFKNTFYNTDITAIPIDLFRYNTLVNTFEDTFKICYSLSSVPSGLFDYNTEVNTFNNVLSNTDITEIPSGLFDNNTLVTDFGQAFYNCTSLTEIPSGLFDENTLVTDFDLVFYSCTSLTEIPSGLFNKNTIATSFNQAFQFCNLLTEIPSGLFDENTLATSLYSVFANTSITTIPDNLFDNNTLVTNFGQIFYSTDITSIPVDLFRYNTAITALSSSFGSCTSLTSIPTDIFKYNTAITSGFTSVFKYCISLKEVPVDIFRYNTAITTFAESFQGCTSLAKVPAETFDYNTAANNFSNTFNGCTSLAGTVLGTNELQYNMAALSPTTTTDAFTNTTGLIDYDLIPAAWGGPGLAALTNYMEFLVEINSEVGYDYTLPINNIANANMDVVVDWGDASGTDHITDYTDTAAIHHYAGASTFTIKITGQMKWLDFTGDTDLKTIGTANRDIGLETLKFYGCTNLTTVLANGLGKQRSLTSYHQLFTGCTSLNNIVDDMFGSYDVTSFYRTFDGCNALPSIPAGLFDNSPEAFDLYGLFQACTNITTIPVDLFKYNTKVITFKTAFSNSGITTIPVDLFKYNTAVTNFYGVFSYSDITAIPVDLFRYNTAAASFSTVFMNCTSLVTIPTDLFRYNTIATSFGYAFYGCDLLTSIPTDLFRYNTIANDFIAAFNGSGLTTIPTDLILYNTLAEYLSNMFKNCNSITTAVTGVNDFIGQAETNATNETITLTKSGCFDGCTSISDYASISTGAGDWRTV
;
A
#
# COMPACT_ATOMS: atom_id res chain seq x y z
N TYR A 1 -56.10 19.02 48.56
CA TYR A 1 -55.97 19.88 47.37
C TYR A 1 -57.10 20.91 47.28
N ASP A 2 -58.33 20.63 47.74
CA ASP A 2 -59.48 21.56 47.60
C ASP A 2 -59.75 22.47 48.82
N ASP A 3 -58.77 22.70 49.70
CA ASP A 3 -58.92 23.58 50.86
C ASP A 3 -58.44 25.00 50.53
N GLY A 4 -59.29 26.01 50.75
CA GLY A 4 -58.95 27.42 50.52
C GLY A 4 -57.84 27.97 51.43
N ASN A 5 -57.42 27.22 52.46
CA ASN A 5 -56.36 27.60 53.40
C ASN A 5 -54.95 27.16 52.98
N LEU A 6 -54.76 26.62 51.76
CA LEU A 6 -53.44 26.21 51.27
C LEU A 6 -52.51 27.40 50.91
N VAL A 7 -53.05 28.62 50.87
CA VAL A 7 -52.30 29.84 50.56
C VAL A 7 -52.28 30.77 51.76
N HIS A 8 -51.10 31.14 52.23
CA HIS A 8 -50.87 32.16 53.25
C HIS A 8 -50.08 33.32 52.65
N THR A 9 -50.50 34.55 52.93
CA THR A 9 -49.80 35.78 52.50
C THR A 9 -49.15 36.42 53.71
N TYR A 10 -47.82 36.45 53.76
CA TYR A 10 -47.06 37.17 54.77
C TYR A 10 -47.17 38.69 54.56
N ALA A 11 -47.30 39.43 55.66
CA ALA A 11 -47.46 40.89 55.62
C ALA A 11 -46.15 41.62 55.30
N ASP A 12 -45.01 41.05 55.68
CA ASP A 12 -43.67 41.62 55.53
C ASP A 12 -42.72 40.59 54.89
N ALA A 13 -41.55 41.05 54.43
CA ALA A 13 -40.47 40.15 54.04
C ALA A 13 -39.67 39.72 55.28
N GLY A 14 -39.31 38.44 55.38
CA GLY A 14 -38.53 37.92 56.49
C GLY A 14 -38.52 36.39 56.52
N ASP A 15 -37.82 35.83 57.51
CA ASP A 15 -37.83 34.40 57.78
C ASP A 15 -39.01 34.04 58.69
N TYR A 16 -39.76 33.00 58.32
CA TYR A 16 -40.96 32.59 59.02
C TYR A 16 -40.94 31.10 59.35
N ASP A 17 -41.32 30.78 60.59
CA ASP A 17 -41.50 29.40 61.02
C ASP A 17 -42.92 28.92 60.70
N ILE A 18 -43.01 27.97 59.76
CA ILE A 18 -44.27 27.33 59.39
C ILE A 18 -44.48 26.10 60.26
N HIS A 19 -45.45 26.18 61.18
CA HIS A 19 -45.83 25.07 62.03
C HIS A 19 -47.02 24.31 61.42
N ILE A 20 -46.78 23.07 60.99
CA ILE A 20 -47.80 22.19 60.44
C ILE A 20 -48.17 21.16 61.50
N THR A 21 -49.46 21.07 61.86
CA THR A 21 -49.99 20.08 62.81
C THR A 21 -51.16 19.33 62.18
N GLY A 22 -51.34 18.05 62.53
CA GLY A 22 -52.40 17.19 62.00
C GLY A 22 -51.89 15.86 61.46
N ALA A 23 -52.72 15.15 60.69
CA ALA A 23 -52.37 13.89 60.03
C ALA A 23 -52.29 14.10 58.51
N CYS A 24 -51.13 13.77 57.93
CA CYS A 24 -50.90 13.80 56.49
C CYS A 24 -50.18 12.52 56.08
N GLU A 25 -50.60 11.91 54.96
CA GLU A 25 -49.90 10.73 54.40
C GLU A 25 -48.82 11.10 53.39
N TYR A 26 -48.98 12.22 52.67
CA TYR A 26 -48.11 12.65 51.57
C TYR A 26 -47.76 14.12 51.72
N PHE A 27 -46.49 14.42 51.94
CA PHE A 27 -46.01 15.79 52.09
C PHE A 27 -44.95 16.11 51.04
N ASP A 28 -45.29 16.97 50.09
CA ASP A 28 -44.45 17.29 48.94
C ASP A 28 -44.27 18.81 48.82
N LEU A 29 -43.01 19.23 48.90
CA LEU A 29 -42.56 20.61 48.79
C LEU A 29 -41.55 20.78 47.66
N SER A 30 -41.56 19.87 46.70
CA SER A 30 -40.63 19.89 45.57
C SER A 30 -40.67 21.23 44.83
N SER A 31 -39.50 21.68 44.37
CA SER A 31 -39.26 22.96 43.69
C SER A 31 -39.58 24.21 44.51
N ASN A 32 -39.76 24.08 45.83
CA ASN A 32 -39.97 25.24 46.68
C ASN A 32 -38.65 26.00 46.90
N THR A 33 -38.58 27.22 46.38
CA THR A 33 -37.39 28.08 46.47
C THR A 33 -37.34 28.93 47.74
N GLN A 34 -38.34 28.84 48.62
CA GLN A 34 -38.45 29.67 49.82
C GLN A 34 -38.04 28.93 51.09
N ILE A 35 -38.08 27.60 51.10
CA ILE A 35 -37.70 26.79 52.26
C ILE A 35 -36.19 26.79 52.41
N GLN A 36 -35.72 27.22 53.58
CA GLN A 36 -34.30 27.32 53.91
C GLN A 36 -33.83 26.22 54.86
N GLU A 37 -34.69 25.79 55.78
CA GLU A 37 -34.34 24.87 56.88
C GLU A 37 -35.52 23.97 57.26
N LEU A 38 -35.22 22.72 57.60
CA LEU A 38 -36.17 21.78 58.21
C LEU A 38 -35.96 21.72 59.73
N LYS A 39 -36.99 22.08 60.51
CA LYS A 39 -36.96 22.17 61.99
C LYS A 39 -37.63 20.97 62.70
N GLU A 40 -38.47 21.19 63.71
CA GLU A 40 -39.12 20.08 64.42
C GLU A 40 -40.33 19.55 63.64
N MET A 41 -40.45 18.24 63.51
CA MET A 41 -41.64 17.59 62.95
C MET A 41 -42.51 16.97 64.06
N LEU A 42 -43.58 17.68 64.42
CA LEU A 42 -44.50 17.30 65.49
C LEU A 42 -45.60 16.34 64.96
N SER A 43 -45.49 15.05 65.27
CA SER A 43 -46.55 14.02 65.08
C SER A 43 -46.82 13.51 63.65
N ALA A 44 -45.80 12.96 62.98
CA ALA A 44 -45.89 12.33 61.64
C ALA A 44 -46.39 10.86 61.60
N ARG A 45 -47.37 10.51 62.44
CA ARG A 45 -47.81 9.10 62.64
C ARG A 45 -48.46 8.43 61.43
N HIS A 46 -48.80 9.21 60.39
CA HIS A 46 -49.44 8.74 59.17
C HIS A 46 -48.61 9.01 57.92
N LEU A 47 -47.45 9.66 58.06
CA LEU A 47 -46.66 10.15 56.93
C LEU A 47 -45.95 8.98 56.25
N LYS A 48 -46.30 8.71 55.00
CA LYS A 48 -45.75 7.62 54.18
C LYS A 48 -44.70 8.11 53.20
N THR A 49 -44.82 9.35 52.74
CA THR A 49 -43.91 9.96 51.77
C THR A 49 -43.64 11.42 52.13
N VAL A 50 -42.37 11.83 52.00
CA VAL A 50 -41.90 13.20 52.20
C VAL A 50 -40.93 13.57 51.07
N LYS A 51 -41.15 14.71 50.40
CA LYS A 51 -40.30 15.16 49.28
C LYS A 51 -39.98 16.64 49.37
N PHE A 52 -38.70 16.96 49.19
CA PHE A 52 -38.15 18.32 49.08
C PHE A 52 -37.35 18.47 47.78
N GLN A 53 -37.67 17.71 46.75
CA GLN A 53 -36.89 17.64 45.52
C GLN A 53 -36.67 19.04 44.91
N SER A 54 -35.42 19.40 44.65
CA SER A 54 -35.02 20.66 44.00
C SER A 54 -35.43 21.91 44.78
N CYS A 55 -35.47 21.83 46.10
CA CYS A 55 -35.59 23.01 46.98
C CYS A 55 -34.24 23.76 47.01
N SER A 56 -34.08 24.72 46.09
CA SER A 56 -32.79 25.38 45.82
C SER A 56 -32.19 26.16 47.00
N ASN A 57 -32.97 26.47 48.03
CA ASN A 57 -32.52 27.21 49.22
C ASN A 57 -32.45 26.33 50.48
N LEU A 58 -32.90 25.07 50.43
CA LEU A 58 -32.91 24.17 51.58
C LEU A 58 -31.49 23.70 51.88
N SER A 59 -30.84 24.31 52.88
CA SER A 59 -29.41 24.13 53.17
C SER A 59 -29.11 23.45 54.50
N ASN A 60 -30.10 23.38 55.40
CA ASN A 60 -29.95 22.76 56.72
C ASN A 60 -31.12 21.82 57.06
N ILE A 61 -30.79 20.69 57.69
CA ILE A 61 -31.75 19.82 58.37
C ILE A 61 -31.36 19.83 59.86
N ASP A 62 -32.20 20.43 60.69
CA ASP A 62 -31.96 20.51 62.13
C ASP A 62 -32.01 19.10 62.75
N ALA A 63 -31.18 18.86 63.78
CA ALA A 63 -31.09 17.57 64.47
C ALA A 63 -32.40 17.15 65.17
N SER A 64 -33.32 18.09 65.39
CA SER A 64 -34.67 17.82 65.90
C SER A 64 -35.63 17.26 64.85
N TRP A 65 -35.29 17.29 63.56
CA TRP A 65 -36.10 16.70 62.48
C TRP A 65 -36.07 15.16 62.55
N LYS A 66 -37.03 14.60 63.31
CA LYS A 66 -37.14 13.16 63.62
C LYS A 66 -38.59 12.68 63.57
N ASN A 67 -38.85 11.42 63.94
CA ASN A 67 -40.17 10.78 64.01
C ASN A 67 -40.85 10.47 62.66
N ILE A 68 -40.10 10.28 61.58
CA ILE A 68 -40.61 9.81 60.27
C ILE A 68 -40.83 8.28 60.18
N SER A 69 -40.97 7.55 61.30
CA SER A 69 -41.00 6.07 61.36
C SER A 69 -42.03 5.33 60.49
N LYS A 70 -42.98 6.04 59.88
CA LYS A 70 -43.99 5.49 58.96
C LYS A 70 -43.70 5.77 57.49
N VAL A 71 -42.66 6.56 57.20
CA VAL A 71 -42.22 6.83 55.84
C VAL A 71 -41.65 5.56 55.24
N THR A 72 -42.13 5.23 54.04
CA THR A 72 -41.72 4.05 53.27
C THR A 72 -41.10 4.41 51.93
N ASP A 73 -41.29 5.66 51.47
CA ASP A 73 -40.68 6.17 50.24
C ASP A 73 -39.91 7.45 50.53
N VAL A 74 -38.59 7.39 50.31
CA VAL A 74 -37.63 8.50 50.43
C VAL A 74 -36.93 8.78 49.10
N SER A 75 -37.49 8.27 48.01
CA SER A 75 -36.95 8.49 46.67
C SER A 75 -37.03 9.98 46.35
N TYR A 76 -35.92 10.55 45.89
CA TYR A 76 -35.78 11.98 45.59
C TYR A 76 -36.03 12.94 46.78
N MET A 77 -35.99 12.45 48.03
CA MET A 77 -36.37 13.24 49.20
C MET A 77 -35.62 14.57 49.30
N PHE A 78 -34.31 14.58 49.03
CA PHE A 78 -33.46 15.77 49.03
C PHE A 78 -32.69 15.98 47.72
N TYR A 79 -33.19 15.42 46.61
CA TYR A 79 -32.52 15.51 45.31
C TYR A 79 -32.34 16.97 44.88
N ASN A 80 -31.12 17.38 44.54
CA ASN A 80 -30.74 18.75 44.18
C ASN A 80 -31.10 19.80 45.25
N CYS A 81 -31.01 19.44 46.53
CA CYS A 81 -31.05 20.38 47.65
C CYS A 81 -29.63 20.67 48.14
N PRO A 82 -29.23 21.93 48.38
CA PRO A 82 -27.90 22.29 48.85
C PRO A 82 -27.69 22.00 50.35
N ILE A 83 -28.27 20.92 50.88
CA ILE A 83 -28.08 20.50 52.27
C ILE A 83 -26.62 20.13 52.52
N THR A 84 -26.09 20.52 53.68
CA THR A 84 -24.67 20.32 54.03
C THR A 84 -24.44 19.22 55.08
N ASN A 85 -25.50 18.80 55.77
CA ASN A 85 -25.46 17.81 56.85
C ASN A 85 -26.63 16.82 56.78
N ILE A 86 -26.40 15.60 57.26
CA ILE A 86 -27.44 14.60 57.50
C ILE A 86 -27.56 14.38 59.01
N PRO A 87 -28.75 14.51 59.63
CA PRO A 87 -28.92 14.17 61.04
C PRO A 87 -28.72 12.67 61.32
N ASP A 88 -28.03 12.33 62.42
CA ASP A 88 -27.71 10.93 62.81
C ASP A 88 -28.90 9.96 62.86
N ASN A 89 -30.10 10.48 63.12
CA ASN A 89 -31.30 9.67 63.36
C ASN A 89 -32.37 9.85 62.27
N LEU A 90 -32.01 10.40 61.11
CA LEU A 90 -32.97 10.79 60.06
C LEU A 90 -33.91 9.62 59.69
N PHE A 91 -33.37 8.43 59.40
CA PHE A 91 -34.14 7.25 59.01
C PHE A 91 -34.38 6.23 60.12
N ASN A 92 -34.16 6.59 61.39
CA ASN A 92 -34.39 5.68 62.51
C ASN A 92 -35.83 5.16 62.54
N ASN A 93 -35.96 3.85 62.76
CA ASN A 93 -37.24 3.14 62.80
C ASN A 93 -38.06 3.16 61.49
N CYS A 94 -37.51 3.62 60.37
CA CYS A 94 -38.17 3.60 59.05
C CYS A 94 -37.96 2.25 58.33
N SER A 95 -38.32 1.17 59.02
CA SER A 95 -38.07 -0.21 58.54
C SER A 95 -38.79 -0.58 57.24
N GLY A 96 -39.81 0.18 56.84
CA GLY A 96 -40.57 -0.04 55.60
C GLY A 96 -39.95 0.59 54.35
N ILE A 97 -38.82 1.29 54.44
CA ILE A 97 -38.12 1.84 53.27
C ILE A 97 -37.42 0.71 52.52
N THR A 98 -37.71 0.58 51.23
CA THR A 98 -37.12 -0.43 50.35
C THR A 98 -36.15 0.15 49.32
N ASP A 99 -36.16 1.46 49.07
CA ASP A 99 -35.37 2.12 48.03
C ASP A 99 -34.93 3.53 48.46
N PHE A 100 -33.67 3.86 48.20
CA PHE A 100 -33.03 5.15 48.48
C PHE A 100 -32.63 5.91 47.19
N LEU A 101 -33.40 5.68 46.13
CA LEU A 101 -33.19 6.26 44.81
C LEU A 101 -33.08 7.79 44.87
N PHE A 102 -31.92 8.34 44.48
CA PHE A 102 -31.63 9.78 44.45
C PHE A 102 -31.90 10.53 45.77
N THR A 103 -31.92 9.85 46.92
CA THR A 103 -32.34 10.47 48.20
C THR A 103 -31.53 11.70 48.58
N PHE A 104 -30.21 11.70 48.39
CA PHE A 104 -29.30 12.81 48.70
C PHE A 104 -28.53 13.33 47.48
N ALA A 105 -28.94 12.92 46.28
CA ALA A 105 -28.16 13.23 45.09
C ALA A 105 -28.19 14.71 44.74
N GLY A 106 -27.05 15.27 44.33
CA GLY A 106 -26.88 16.69 44.04
C GLY A 106 -26.86 17.60 45.27
N SER A 107 -26.58 17.04 46.45
CA SER A 107 -26.46 17.79 47.71
C SER A 107 -25.00 18.07 48.10
N ASN A 108 -24.78 19.16 48.84
CA ASN A 108 -23.45 19.61 49.28
C ASN A 108 -23.01 18.92 50.59
N ILE A 109 -23.38 17.64 50.76
CA ILE A 109 -23.12 16.88 51.99
C ILE A 109 -21.66 16.45 51.99
N THR A 110 -20.96 16.70 53.10
CA THR A 110 -19.52 16.40 53.24
C THR A 110 -19.21 15.17 54.10
N SER A 111 -20.17 14.72 54.91
CA SER A 111 -20.02 13.57 55.82
C SER A 111 -21.33 12.77 55.94
N ILE A 112 -21.18 11.46 56.16
CA ILE A 112 -22.30 10.53 56.31
C ILE A 112 -22.32 10.02 57.76
N PRO A 113 -23.47 10.06 58.46
CA PRO A 113 -23.60 9.45 59.77
C PRO A 113 -23.39 7.93 59.73
N THR A 114 -22.66 7.38 60.69
CA THR A 114 -22.29 5.95 60.72
C THR A 114 -23.51 5.02 60.74
N ASP A 115 -24.57 5.38 61.47
CA ASP A 115 -25.75 4.54 61.67
C ASP A 115 -26.92 4.89 60.71
N LEU A 116 -26.68 5.68 59.65
CA LEU A 116 -27.73 6.27 58.80
C LEU A 116 -28.78 5.26 58.29
N PHE A 117 -28.34 4.08 57.84
CA PHE A 117 -29.21 3.05 57.24
C PHE A 117 -29.47 1.82 58.13
N LYS A 118 -29.03 1.86 59.39
CA LYS A 118 -29.01 0.72 60.33
C LYS A 118 -30.36 0.02 60.51
N TYR A 119 -31.45 0.76 60.47
CA TYR A 119 -32.80 0.24 60.71
C TYR A 119 -33.60 -0.04 59.44
N ASN A 120 -33.03 0.23 58.25
CA ASN A 120 -33.68 0.05 56.95
C ASN A 120 -33.38 -1.34 56.39
N THR A 121 -33.67 -2.38 57.17
CA THR A 121 -33.34 -3.78 56.85
C THR A 121 -34.05 -4.34 55.61
N LEU A 122 -35.10 -3.67 55.14
CA LEU A 122 -35.81 -4.02 53.89
C LEU A 122 -35.28 -3.26 52.66
N ALA A 123 -34.25 -2.42 52.82
CA ALA A 123 -33.63 -1.71 51.70
C ALA A 123 -33.07 -2.71 50.68
N SER A 124 -33.53 -2.57 49.44
CA SER A 124 -33.14 -3.37 48.29
C SER A 124 -32.27 -2.62 47.28
N SER A 125 -32.22 -1.29 47.37
CA SER A 125 -31.49 -0.44 46.42
C SER A 125 -30.94 0.82 47.11
N PHE A 126 -29.68 1.14 46.78
CA PHE A 126 -29.04 2.43 47.08
C PHE A 126 -28.63 3.16 45.79
N LYS A 127 -29.37 2.90 44.71
CA LYS A 127 -29.08 3.46 43.40
C LYS A 127 -29.06 5.00 43.47
N ASN A 128 -27.98 5.61 42.99
CA ASN A 128 -27.81 7.06 42.96
C ASN A 128 -27.98 7.77 44.33
N THR A 129 -27.89 7.09 45.48
CA THR A 129 -28.24 7.70 46.77
C THR A 129 -27.40 8.93 47.12
N PHE A 130 -26.08 8.89 46.88
CA PHE A 130 -25.14 9.99 47.10
C PHE A 130 -24.53 10.52 45.79
N TYR A 131 -25.22 10.32 44.66
CA TYR A 131 -24.75 10.79 43.35
C TYR A 131 -24.48 12.30 43.37
N ASN A 132 -23.30 12.73 42.88
CA ASN A 132 -22.89 14.13 42.79
C ASN A 132 -23.01 14.84 44.16
N THR A 133 -22.28 14.35 45.16
CA THR A 133 -22.18 14.95 46.50
C THR A 133 -20.72 15.24 46.89
N ASP A 134 -20.53 16.10 47.88
CA ASP A 134 -19.21 16.55 48.36
C ASP A 134 -18.63 15.63 49.46
N ILE A 135 -19.08 14.38 49.55
CA ILE A 135 -18.68 13.46 50.63
C ILE A 135 -17.17 13.20 50.58
N THR A 136 -16.54 13.22 51.76
CA THR A 136 -15.07 13.06 51.87
C THR A 136 -14.65 11.67 52.34
N ALA A 137 -15.54 10.94 53.02
CA ALA A 137 -15.29 9.61 53.55
C ALA A 137 -16.60 8.83 53.70
N ILE A 138 -16.51 7.49 53.62
CA ILE A 138 -17.62 6.57 53.83
C ILE A 138 -17.43 5.86 55.18
N PRO A 139 -18.44 5.83 56.06
CA PRO A 139 -18.41 5.01 57.27
C PRO A 139 -18.36 3.52 56.93
N ILE A 140 -17.49 2.76 57.60
CA ILE A 140 -17.28 1.33 57.32
C ILE A 140 -18.57 0.49 57.43
N ASP A 141 -19.39 0.73 58.47
CA ASP A 141 -20.60 -0.06 58.72
C ASP A 141 -21.86 0.51 58.04
N LEU A 142 -21.71 1.45 57.09
CA LEU A 142 -22.84 2.19 56.48
C LEU A 142 -23.94 1.26 55.94
N PHE A 143 -23.57 0.17 55.28
CA PHE A 143 -24.50 -0.78 54.65
C PHE A 143 -24.64 -2.13 55.37
N ARG A 144 -24.04 -2.27 56.57
CA ARG A 144 -23.93 -3.54 57.32
C ARG A 144 -25.26 -4.27 57.51
N TYR A 145 -26.35 -3.54 57.69
CA TYR A 145 -27.66 -4.09 58.06
C TYR A 145 -28.63 -4.19 56.87
N ASN A 146 -28.21 -3.80 55.67
CA ASN A 146 -29.04 -3.76 54.47
C ASN A 146 -28.76 -5.01 53.60
N THR A 147 -28.99 -6.19 54.16
CA THR A 147 -28.57 -7.47 53.54
C THR A 147 -29.36 -7.85 52.28
N LEU A 148 -30.47 -7.18 52.01
CA LEU A 148 -31.32 -7.41 50.83
C LEU A 148 -30.98 -6.49 49.65
N VAL A 149 -29.95 -5.65 49.78
CA VAL A 149 -29.53 -4.74 48.71
C VAL A 149 -29.06 -5.55 47.52
N ASN A 150 -29.67 -5.28 46.37
CA ASN A 150 -29.33 -5.91 45.10
C ASN A 150 -28.57 -4.98 44.15
N THR A 151 -28.48 -3.67 44.42
CA THR A 151 -27.76 -2.72 43.57
C THR A 151 -27.17 -1.53 44.36
N PHE A 152 -25.93 -1.18 44.00
CA PHE A 152 -25.23 0.05 44.38
C PHE A 152 -24.92 0.93 43.16
N GLU A 153 -25.73 0.82 42.10
CA GLU A 153 -25.51 1.54 40.85
C GLU A 153 -25.44 3.06 41.09
N ASP A 154 -24.37 3.70 40.60
CA ASP A 154 -24.08 5.13 40.75
C ASP A 154 -24.07 5.66 42.21
N THR A 155 -24.03 4.81 43.26
CA THR A 155 -24.26 5.25 44.64
C THR A 155 -23.33 6.40 45.07
N PHE A 156 -22.04 6.34 44.71
CA PHE A 156 -21.03 7.36 45.02
C PHE A 156 -20.46 8.02 43.75
N LYS A 157 -21.20 7.98 42.65
CA LYS A 157 -20.75 8.58 41.39
C LYS A 157 -20.65 10.10 41.48
N ILE A 158 -19.60 10.68 40.88
CA ILE A 158 -19.35 12.14 40.86
C ILE A 158 -19.11 12.68 42.30
N CYS A 159 -18.66 11.82 43.22
CA CYS A 159 -18.20 12.25 44.54
C CYS A 159 -16.70 12.60 44.46
N TYR A 160 -16.36 13.69 43.77
CA TYR A 160 -14.95 14.07 43.53
C TYR A 160 -14.15 14.29 44.84
N SER A 161 -14.81 14.63 45.95
CA SER A 161 -14.11 14.81 47.23
C SER A 161 -13.79 13.50 47.97
N LEU A 162 -14.31 12.36 47.48
CA LEU A 162 -14.11 11.05 48.09
C LEU A 162 -12.74 10.50 47.71
N SER A 163 -11.85 10.40 48.70
CA SER A 163 -10.44 10.02 48.50
C SER A 163 -10.07 8.62 48.99
N SER A 164 -10.97 7.93 49.69
CA SER A 164 -10.74 6.57 50.18
C SER A 164 -12.03 5.79 50.34
N VAL A 165 -11.95 4.47 50.25
CA VAL A 165 -13.04 3.52 50.52
C VAL A 165 -12.63 2.64 51.69
N PRO A 166 -13.48 2.43 52.70
CA PRO A 166 -13.14 1.57 53.83
C PRO A 166 -13.19 0.08 53.45
N SER A 167 -12.29 -0.72 54.01
CA SER A 167 -12.23 -2.18 53.76
C SER A 167 -13.42 -2.94 54.33
N GLY A 168 -14.14 -3.68 53.49
CA GLY A 168 -15.32 -4.45 53.91
C GLY A 168 -16.65 -3.69 53.84
N LEU A 169 -16.68 -2.53 53.14
CA LEU A 169 -17.88 -1.70 52.96
C LEU A 169 -19.12 -2.50 52.48
N PHE A 170 -18.91 -3.52 51.64
CA PHE A 170 -19.97 -4.31 50.99
C PHE A 170 -20.11 -5.76 51.52
N ASP A 171 -19.40 -6.13 52.59
CA ASP A 171 -19.29 -7.51 53.08
C ASP A 171 -20.62 -8.19 53.41
N TYR A 172 -21.62 -7.41 53.80
CA TYR A 172 -22.92 -7.90 54.26
C TYR A 172 -24.02 -7.82 53.19
N ASN A 173 -23.70 -7.34 51.99
CA ASN A 173 -24.65 -7.13 50.90
C ASN A 173 -24.53 -8.25 49.85
N THR A 174 -24.77 -9.49 50.27
CA THR A 174 -24.54 -10.69 49.44
C THR A 174 -25.48 -10.83 48.24
N GLU A 175 -26.59 -10.08 48.24
CA GLU A 175 -27.61 -10.10 47.18
C GLU A 175 -27.31 -9.12 46.02
N VAL A 176 -26.20 -8.38 46.08
CA VAL A 176 -25.82 -7.40 45.05
C VAL A 176 -25.55 -8.09 43.72
N ASN A 177 -26.24 -7.62 42.68
CA ASN A 177 -26.07 -8.09 41.30
C ASN A 177 -25.27 -7.11 40.42
N THR A 178 -25.11 -5.84 40.81
CA THR A 178 -24.36 -4.86 40.03
C THR A 178 -23.68 -3.80 40.89
N PHE A 179 -22.46 -3.46 40.51
CA PHE A 179 -21.67 -2.33 41.00
C PHE A 179 -21.43 -1.28 39.90
N ASN A 180 -22.26 -1.28 38.87
CA ASN A 180 -22.12 -0.38 37.74
C ASN A 180 -22.00 1.08 38.23
N ASN A 181 -20.95 1.78 37.78
CA ASN A 181 -20.68 3.17 38.13
C ASN A 181 -20.51 3.50 39.64
N VAL A 182 -20.38 2.52 40.54
CA VAL A 182 -20.50 2.73 41.99
C VAL A 182 -19.55 3.80 42.55
N LEU A 183 -18.30 3.86 42.09
CA LEU A 183 -17.24 4.78 42.51
C LEU A 183 -16.73 5.65 41.35
N SER A 184 -17.51 5.77 40.28
CA SER A 184 -17.17 6.57 39.09
C SER A 184 -16.97 8.04 39.45
N ASN A 185 -15.93 8.69 38.89
CA ASN A 185 -15.62 10.10 39.09
C ASN A 185 -15.38 10.45 40.57
N THR A 186 -14.49 9.69 41.23
CA THR A 186 -14.04 9.90 42.60
C THR A 186 -12.52 10.11 42.65
N ASP A 187 -12.00 10.75 43.70
CA ASP A 187 -10.56 10.97 43.89
C ASP A 187 -9.90 9.85 44.72
N ILE A 188 -10.46 8.63 44.70
CA ILE A 188 -9.89 7.50 45.46
C ILE A 188 -8.46 7.20 45.01
N THR A 189 -7.56 6.96 45.97
CA THR A 189 -6.15 6.68 45.67
C THR A 189 -5.81 5.20 45.62
N GLU A 190 -6.61 4.37 46.30
CA GLU A 190 -6.44 2.93 46.45
C GLU A 190 -7.81 2.23 46.51
N ILE A 191 -7.83 0.95 46.13
CA ILE A 191 -8.98 0.05 46.31
C ILE A 191 -8.62 -0.93 47.42
N PRO A 192 -9.41 -1.05 48.50
CA PRO A 192 -9.17 -2.03 49.53
C PRO A 192 -9.14 -3.47 48.97
N SER A 193 -8.17 -4.27 49.41
CA SER A 193 -8.16 -5.70 49.11
C SER A 193 -9.44 -6.38 49.59
N GLY A 194 -10.06 -7.17 48.72
CA GLY A 194 -11.27 -7.92 49.04
C GLY A 194 -12.56 -7.10 49.09
N LEU A 195 -12.58 -5.88 48.54
CA LEU A 195 -13.75 -4.98 48.56
C LEU A 195 -15.06 -5.65 48.06
N PHE A 196 -14.96 -6.62 47.14
CA PHE A 196 -16.10 -7.28 46.51
C PHE A 196 -16.20 -8.80 46.77
N ASP A 197 -15.37 -9.36 47.66
CA ASP A 197 -15.24 -10.83 47.85
C ASP A 197 -16.55 -11.51 48.26
N ASN A 198 -17.39 -10.80 49.01
CA ASN A 198 -18.65 -11.33 49.53
C ASN A 198 -19.84 -11.13 48.55
N ASN A 199 -19.65 -10.45 47.42
CA ASN A 199 -20.70 -10.10 46.47
C ASN A 199 -20.69 -11.07 45.27
N THR A 200 -20.82 -12.37 45.54
CA THR A 200 -20.68 -13.46 44.54
C THR A 200 -21.75 -13.48 43.44
N LEU A 201 -22.84 -12.74 43.61
CA LEU A 201 -23.94 -12.65 42.63
C LEU A 201 -23.77 -11.52 41.60
N VAL A 202 -22.70 -10.74 41.68
CA VAL A 202 -22.45 -9.62 40.76
C VAL A 202 -22.25 -10.12 39.34
N THR A 203 -22.98 -9.51 38.40
CA THR A 203 -22.90 -9.78 36.96
C THR A 203 -22.27 -8.63 36.17
N ASP A 204 -22.15 -7.44 36.76
CA ASP A 204 -21.77 -6.20 36.06
C ASP A 204 -20.92 -5.26 36.95
N PHE A 205 -19.71 -4.96 36.47
CA PHE A 205 -18.77 -3.97 37.04
C PHE A 205 -18.52 -2.77 36.10
N GLY A 206 -19.36 -2.60 35.08
CA GLY A 206 -19.22 -1.54 34.08
C GLY A 206 -19.03 -0.17 34.73
N GLN A 207 -17.98 0.55 34.35
CA GLN A 207 -17.65 1.88 34.87
C GLN A 207 -17.43 1.98 36.39
N ALA A 208 -17.25 0.88 37.13
CA ALA A 208 -17.18 0.90 38.60
C ALA A 208 -16.15 1.90 39.14
N PHE A 209 -15.00 2.04 38.47
CA PHE A 209 -13.93 3.00 38.78
C PHE A 209 -13.65 3.96 37.62
N TYR A 210 -14.65 4.26 36.79
CA TYR A 210 -14.52 5.19 35.67
C TYR A 210 -14.05 6.56 36.15
N ASN A 211 -12.99 7.08 35.55
CA ASN A 211 -12.40 8.39 35.82
C ASN A 211 -11.97 8.58 37.28
N CYS A 212 -11.53 7.52 37.95
CA CYS A 212 -10.80 7.60 39.21
C CYS A 212 -9.35 8.01 38.93
N THR A 213 -9.15 9.29 38.62
CA THR A 213 -7.87 9.81 38.09
C THR A 213 -6.70 9.71 39.07
N SER A 214 -6.99 9.66 40.37
CA SER A 214 -6.01 9.55 41.47
C SER A 214 -5.67 8.10 41.85
N LEU A 215 -6.34 7.09 41.27
CA LEU A 215 -6.12 5.68 41.58
C LEU A 215 -4.76 5.23 41.04
N THR A 216 -3.91 4.68 41.91
CA THR A 216 -2.51 4.32 41.57
C THR A 216 -2.26 2.83 41.35
N GLU A 217 -3.04 1.98 42.00
CA GLU A 217 -2.88 0.52 42.01
C GLU A 217 -4.22 -0.20 42.04
N ILE A 218 -4.25 -1.43 41.52
CA ILE A 218 -5.37 -2.36 41.63
C ILE A 218 -4.91 -3.51 42.55
N PRO A 219 -5.68 -3.89 43.59
CA PRO A 219 -5.31 -5.02 44.43
C PRO A 219 -5.41 -6.34 43.64
N SER A 220 -4.47 -7.26 43.88
CA SER A 220 -4.50 -8.60 43.32
C SER A 220 -5.78 -9.33 43.73
N GLY A 221 -6.44 -9.99 42.78
CA GLY A 221 -7.64 -10.78 43.04
C GLY A 221 -8.92 -9.96 43.27
N LEU A 222 -8.94 -8.67 42.92
CA LEU A 222 -10.10 -7.77 43.13
C LEU A 222 -11.46 -8.34 42.68
N PHE A 223 -11.47 -9.18 41.65
CA PHE A 223 -12.68 -9.77 41.07
C PHE A 223 -12.76 -11.30 41.18
N ASP A 224 -11.90 -11.94 42.00
CA ASP A 224 -11.74 -13.40 42.02
C ASP A 224 -13.01 -14.15 42.44
N GLU A 225 -13.79 -13.57 43.36
CA GLU A 225 -15.01 -14.19 43.88
C GLU A 225 -16.26 -13.83 43.07
N ASN A 226 -16.17 -12.88 42.13
CA ASN A 226 -17.29 -12.43 41.29
C ASN A 226 -17.37 -13.22 39.97
N THR A 227 -17.49 -14.55 40.09
CA THR A 227 -17.41 -15.48 38.94
C THR A 227 -18.56 -15.36 37.93
N LEU A 228 -19.63 -14.63 38.28
CA LEU A 228 -20.80 -14.42 37.41
C LEU A 228 -20.72 -13.14 36.56
N VAL A 229 -19.63 -12.38 36.64
CA VAL A 229 -19.47 -11.13 35.89
C VAL A 229 -19.39 -11.40 34.39
N THR A 230 -20.26 -10.71 33.64
CA THR A 230 -20.30 -10.75 32.18
C THR A 230 -19.74 -9.49 31.52
N ASP A 231 -19.67 -8.37 32.25
CA ASP A 231 -19.35 -7.03 31.74
C ASP A 231 -18.33 -6.28 32.63
N PHE A 232 -17.21 -5.89 32.02
CA PHE A 232 -16.15 -5.03 32.59
C PHE A 232 -15.92 -3.77 31.76
N ASP A 233 -16.88 -3.36 30.93
CA ASP A 233 -16.74 -2.20 30.06
C ASP A 233 -16.41 -0.95 30.90
N LEU A 234 -15.36 -0.24 30.49
CA LEU A 234 -14.91 1.02 31.09
C LEU A 234 -14.54 0.95 32.59
N VAL A 235 -14.32 -0.24 33.15
CA VAL A 235 -14.14 -0.45 34.60
C VAL A 235 -13.05 0.45 35.22
N PHE A 236 -11.91 0.66 34.55
CA PHE A 236 -10.83 1.58 34.95
C PHE A 236 -10.56 2.67 33.90
N TYR A 237 -11.56 3.02 33.09
CA TYR A 237 -11.40 4.05 32.06
C TYR A 237 -10.92 5.37 32.66
N SER A 238 -9.91 6.00 32.09
CA SER A 238 -9.35 7.28 32.54
C SER A 238 -8.85 7.27 33.99
N CYS A 239 -8.42 6.12 34.51
CA CYS A 239 -7.59 6.04 35.72
C CYS A 239 -6.15 6.47 35.37
N THR A 240 -5.95 7.78 35.18
CA THR A 240 -4.72 8.36 34.63
C THR A 240 -3.48 8.13 35.47
N SER A 241 -3.62 7.90 36.78
CA SER A 241 -2.51 7.62 37.70
C SER A 241 -2.18 6.13 37.86
N LEU A 242 -2.92 5.22 37.21
CA LEU A 242 -2.71 3.78 37.35
C LEU A 242 -1.41 3.35 36.66
N THR A 243 -0.55 2.65 37.40
CA THR A 243 0.82 2.31 36.94
C THR A 243 1.00 0.85 36.53
N GLU A 244 0.20 -0.07 37.05
CA GLU A 244 0.28 -1.50 36.74
C GLU A 244 -1.08 -2.19 36.70
N ILE A 245 -1.14 -3.32 35.98
CA ILE A 245 -2.26 -4.26 35.99
C ILE A 245 -1.78 -5.54 36.73
N PRO A 246 -2.47 -5.96 37.81
CA PRO A 246 -2.12 -7.20 38.51
C PRO A 246 -2.21 -8.42 37.61
N SER A 247 -1.28 -9.35 37.77
CA SER A 247 -1.34 -10.64 37.08
C SER A 247 -2.61 -11.41 37.45
N GLY A 248 -3.34 -11.89 36.45
CA GLY A 248 -4.53 -12.72 36.65
C GLY A 248 -5.79 -11.96 37.09
N LEU A 249 -5.83 -10.64 36.96
CA LEU A 249 -6.96 -9.78 37.37
C LEU A 249 -8.36 -10.30 36.93
N PHE A 250 -8.46 -10.95 35.77
CA PHE A 250 -9.72 -11.46 35.22
C PHE A 250 -9.82 -13.00 35.17
N ASN A 251 -8.88 -13.73 35.78
CA ASN A 251 -8.77 -15.19 35.60
C ASN A 251 -9.99 -15.98 36.12
N LYS A 252 -10.74 -15.44 37.09
CA LYS A 252 -11.92 -16.10 37.66
C LYS A 252 -13.22 -15.71 36.97
N ASN A 253 -13.22 -14.66 36.16
CA ASN A 253 -14.41 -14.17 35.46
C ASN A 253 -14.53 -14.85 34.10
N THR A 254 -14.55 -16.19 34.10
CA THR A 254 -14.50 -17.03 32.88
C THR A 254 -15.69 -16.84 31.93
N ILE A 255 -16.80 -16.27 32.43
CA ILE A 255 -18.00 -15.98 31.63
C ILE A 255 -18.06 -14.53 31.12
N ALA A 256 -17.03 -13.72 31.40
CA ALA A 256 -16.95 -12.35 30.93
C ALA A 256 -16.96 -12.29 29.39
N THR A 257 -17.84 -11.44 28.85
CA THR A 257 -18.08 -11.33 27.41
C THR A 257 -17.56 -10.03 26.81
N SER A 258 -17.31 -9.02 27.63
CA SER A 258 -16.91 -7.68 27.19
C SER A 258 -15.97 -6.98 28.20
N PHE A 259 -14.95 -6.31 27.67
CA PHE A 259 -13.96 -5.51 28.43
C PHE A 259 -13.68 -4.17 27.74
N ASN A 260 -14.63 -3.65 26.97
CA ASN A 260 -14.41 -2.51 26.09
C ASN A 260 -13.88 -1.34 26.90
N GLN A 261 -12.77 -0.75 26.45
CA GLN A 261 -12.18 0.46 27.03
C GLN A 261 -11.78 0.32 28.51
N ALA A 262 -11.62 -0.91 29.03
CA ALA A 262 -11.36 -1.17 30.45
C ALA A 262 -10.18 -0.38 31.03
N PHE A 263 -9.11 -0.16 30.26
CA PHE A 263 -7.92 0.62 30.67
C PHE A 263 -7.62 1.79 29.72
N GLN A 264 -8.62 2.25 28.94
CA GLN A 264 -8.40 3.37 28.03
C GLN A 264 -8.08 4.65 28.81
N PHE A 265 -7.12 5.45 28.35
CA PHE A 265 -6.62 6.66 29.02
C PHE A 265 -5.91 6.42 30.37
N CYS A 266 -5.53 5.18 30.70
CA CYS A 266 -4.59 4.92 31.79
C CYS A 266 -3.16 5.27 31.35
N ASN A 267 -2.86 6.57 31.29
CA ASN A 267 -1.68 7.10 30.60
C ASN A 267 -0.33 6.68 31.22
N LEU A 268 -0.30 6.18 32.46
CA LEU A 268 0.92 5.71 33.13
C LEU A 268 1.14 4.19 33.06
N LEU A 269 0.22 3.41 32.46
CA LEU A 269 0.41 1.98 32.26
C LEU A 269 1.48 1.72 31.20
N THR A 270 2.53 0.98 31.55
CA THR A 270 3.66 0.68 30.63
C THR A 270 3.75 -0.77 30.18
N GLU A 271 3.07 -1.69 30.87
CA GLU A 271 3.17 -3.14 30.65
C GLU A 271 1.81 -3.84 30.70
N ILE A 272 1.70 -4.97 30.01
CA ILE A 272 0.55 -5.88 30.07
C ILE A 272 1.02 -7.17 30.74
N PRO A 273 0.38 -7.64 31.82
CA PRO A 273 0.71 -8.92 32.42
C PRO A 273 0.42 -10.06 31.43
N SER A 274 1.33 -11.03 31.35
CA SER A 274 1.14 -12.22 30.53
C SER A 274 -0.13 -12.96 30.95
N GLY A 275 -0.95 -13.37 29.99
CA GLY A 275 -2.15 -14.17 30.21
C GLY A 275 -3.35 -13.41 30.78
N LEU A 276 -3.37 -12.07 30.70
CA LEU A 276 -4.45 -11.24 31.25
C LEU A 276 -5.87 -11.68 30.81
N PHE A 277 -6.01 -12.25 29.61
CA PHE A 277 -7.29 -12.69 29.05
C PHE A 277 -7.38 -14.21 28.81
N ASP A 278 -6.44 -15.01 29.30
CA ASP A 278 -6.32 -16.44 28.96
C ASP A 278 -7.58 -17.24 29.36
N GLU A 279 -8.22 -16.87 30.45
CA GLU A 279 -9.39 -17.57 31.01
C GLU A 279 -10.73 -17.00 30.49
N ASN A 280 -10.72 -15.85 29.79
CA ASN A 280 -11.92 -15.17 29.31
C ASN A 280 -12.30 -15.65 27.89
N THR A 281 -12.47 -16.97 27.75
CA THR A 281 -12.74 -17.63 26.45
C THR A 281 -14.07 -17.23 25.80
N LEU A 282 -15.00 -16.67 26.57
CA LEU A 282 -16.30 -16.16 26.09
C LEU A 282 -16.27 -14.68 25.67
N ALA A 283 -15.12 -14.02 25.73
CA ALA A 283 -14.98 -12.64 25.28
C ALA A 283 -15.35 -12.50 23.80
N THR A 284 -16.25 -11.55 23.50
CA THR A 284 -16.73 -11.26 22.13
C THR A 284 -16.21 -9.92 21.61
N SER A 285 -15.77 -9.02 22.50
CA SER A 285 -15.23 -7.71 22.17
C SER A 285 -14.11 -7.32 23.14
N LEU A 286 -13.00 -6.83 22.57
CA LEU A 286 -11.85 -6.24 23.27
C LEU A 286 -11.55 -4.88 22.62
N TYR A 287 -12.61 -4.08 22.43
CA TYR A 287 -12.51 -2.77 21.78
C TYR A 287 -11.76 -1.79 22.69
N SER A 288 -10.70 -1.16 22.16
CA SER A 288 -10.03 -0.02 22.78
C SER A 288 -9.50 -0.25 24.21
N VAL A 289 -9.28 -1.50 24.62
CA VAL A 289 -8.89 -1.87 25.99
C VAL A 289 -7.68 -1.09 26.48
N PHE A 290 -6.64 -0.97 25.66
CA PHE A 290 -5.36 -0.34 26.02
C PHE A 290 -5.11 0.99 25.31
N ALA A 291 -6.14 1.60 24.73
CA ALA A 291 -5.96 2.83 23.97
C ALA A 291 -5.50 4.00 24.87
N ASN A 292 -4.60 4.84 24.37
CA ASN A 292 -4.05 6.01 25.06
C ASN A 292 -3.33 5.63 26.38
N THR A 293 -2.63 4.50 26.39
CA THR A 293 -1.72 4.08 27.45
C THR A 293 -0.26 4.26 27.01
N SER A 294 0.70 4.14 27.92
CA SER A 294 2.14 4.16 27.62
C SER A 294 2.74 2.77 27.48
N ILE A 295 1.94 1.77 27.08
CA ILE A 295 2.39 0.38 26.91
C ILE A 295 3.46 0.30 25.82
N THR A 296 4.58 -0.36 26.13
CA THR A 296 5.74 -0.45 25.23
C THR A 296 5.93 -1.82 24.55
N THR A 297 5.35 -2.88 25.11
CA THR A 297 5.46 -4.26 24.62
C THR A 297 4.16 -5.03 24.76
N ILE A 298 3.86 -5.89 23.78
CA ILE A 298 2.70 -6.80 23.78
C ILE A 298 3.20 -8.22 24.08
N PRO A 299 2.60 -8.95 25.04
CA PRO A 299 2.89 -10.38 25.27
C PRO A 299 2.54 -11.26 24.05
N ASP A 300 3.38 -12.26 23.73
CA ASP A 300 3.27 -13.06 22.49
C ASP A 300 1.91 -13.77 22.30
N ASN A 301 1.28 -14.21 23.39
CA ASN A 301 0.06 -15.04 23.36
C ASN A 301 -1.16 -14.32 23.95
N LEU A 302 -1.17 -12.98 23.97
CA LEU A 302 -2.15 -12.19 24.73
C LEU A 302 -3.62 -12.52 24.40
N PHE A 303 -3.93 -12.98 23.17
CA PHE A 303 -5.29 -13.26 22.71
C PHE A 303 -5.54 -14.70 22.26
N ASP A 304 -4.63 -15.64 22.55
CA ASP A 304 -4.68 -17.01 22.00
C ASP A 304 -5.99 -17.75 22.31
N ASN A 305 -6.53 -17.52 23.51
CA ASN A 305 -7.74 -18.19 23.99
C ASN A 305 -9.04 -17.43 23.71
N ASN A 306 -8.97 -16.19 23.19
CA ASN A 306 -10.15 -15.35 22.96
C ASN A 306 -10.70 -15.53 21.54
N THR A 307 -11.00 -16.78 21.16
CA THR A 307 -11.34 -17.16 19.78
C THR A 307 -12.68 -16.61 19.28
N LEU A 308 -13.55 -16.14 20.21
CA LEU A 308 -14.86 -15.58 19.90
C LEU A 308 -14.85 -14.06 19.69
N VAL A 309 -13.71 -13.39 19.87
CA VAL A 309 -13.62 -11.93 19.72
C VAL A 309 -13.82 -11.54 18.27
N THR A 310 -14.80 -10.67 18.04
CA THR A 310 -15.13 -10.13 16.71
C THR A 310 -14.64 -8.70 16.51
N ASN A 311 -14.30 -7.99 17.58
CA ASN A 311 -13.92 -6.58 17.58
C ASN A 311 -12.67 -6.30 18.43
N PHE A 312 -11.59 -5.90 17.75
CA PHE A 312 -10.34 -5.40 18.31
C PHE A 312 -10.06 -3.95 17.90
N GLY A 313 -11.08 -3.22 17.44
CA GLY A 313 -10.94 -1.82 17.06
C GLY A 313 -10.30 -1.00 18.17
N GLN A 314 -9.35 -0.13 17.80
CA GLN A 314 -8.61 0.75 18.71
C GLN A 314 -7.84 0.08 19.85
N ILE A 315 -7.70 -1.25 19.88
CA ILE A 315 -7.15 -1.98 21.03
C ILE A 315 -5.83 -1.39 21.58
N PHE A 316 -4.87 -1.01 20.72
CA PHE A 316 -3.60 -0.37 21.08
C PHE A 316 -3.48 1.05 20.51
N TYR A 317 -4.60 1.73 20.25
CA TYR A 317 -4.59 3.08 19.68
C TYR A 317 -3.80 4.06 20.57
N SER A 318 -2.87 4.81 20.00
CA SER A 318 -2.03 5.79 20.70
C SER A 318 -1.24 5.19 21.88
N THR A 319 -0.56 4.06 21.64
CA THR A 319 0.37 3.43 22.59
C THR A 319 1.84 3.58 22.15
N ASP A 320 2.77 3.32 23.07
CA ASP A 320 4.21 3.44 22.87
C ASP A 320 4.87 2.13 22.35
N ILE A 321 4.07 1.20 21.82
CA ILE A 321 4.56 -0.10 21.34
C ILE A 321 5.61 0.05 20.24
N THR A 322 6.65 -0.77 20.30
CA THR A 322 7.75 -0.74 19.32
C THR A 322 7.68 -1.85 18.27
N SER A 323 6.98 -2.94 18.59
CA SER A 323 6.81 -4.13 17.76
C SER A 323 5.49 -4.84 18.05
N ILE A 324 5.05 -5.69 17.12
CA ILE A 324 3.84 -6.52 17.23
C ILE A 324 4.28 -7.99 17.23
N PRO A 325 3.82 -8.84 18.16
CA PRO A 325 4.06 -10.28 18.11
C PRO A 325 3.52 -10.92 16.83
N VAL A 326 4.29 -11.82 16.22
CA VAL A 326 3.97 -12.39 14.89
C VAL A 326 2.66 -13.19 14.89
N ASP A 327 2.31 -13.84 16.00
CA ASP A 327 1.13 -14.69 16.13
C ASP A 327 -0.02 -14.02 16.92
N LEU A 328 0.02 -12.70 17.15
CA LEU A 328 -0.92 -11.99 18.04
C LEU A 328 -2.41 -12.26 17.73
N PHE A 329 -2.78 -12.41 16.47
CA PHE A 329 -4.16 -12.68 16.03
C PHE A 329 -4.38 -14.08 15.45
N ARG A 330 -3.46 -15.02 15.70
CA ARG A 330 -3.42 -16.34 15.05
C ARG A 330 -4.71 -17.14 15.23
N TYR A 331 -5.27 -17.15 16.44
CA TYR A 331 -6.42 -17.98 16.81
C TYR A 331 -7.76 -17.21 16.78
N ASN A 332 -7.74 -15.90 16.56
CA ASN A 332 -8.93 -15.04 16.55
C ASN A 332 -9.56 -15.00 15.14
N THR A 333 -10.04 -16.14 14.65
CA THR A 333 -10.59 -16.26 13.28
C THR A 333 -11.93 -15.54 13.11
N ALA A 334 -12.60 -15.18 14.20
CA ALA A 334 -13.89 -14.48 14.21
C ALA A 334 -13.79 -12.95 14.05
N ILE A 335 -12.59 -12.39 13.96
CA ILE A 335 -12.38 -10.94 13.84
C ILE A 335 -13.09 -10.39 12.59
N THR A 336 -13.93 -9.38 12.81
CA THR A 336 -14.56 -8.57 11.75
C THR A 336 -14.12 -7.11 11.77
N ALA A 337 -13.62 -6.61 12.92
CA ALA A 337 -13.24 -5.21 13.12
C ALA A 337 -11.85 -5.06 13.76
N LEU A 338 -10.95 -4.36 13.07
CA LEU A 338 -9.59 -3.96 13.49
C LEU A 338 -9.37 -2.44 13.32
N SER A 339 -10.44 -1.67 13.21
CA SER A 339 -10.34 -0.26 12.86
C SER A 339 -9.48 0.48 13.89
N SER A 340 -8.43 1.17 13.41
CA SER A 340 -7.48 1.90 14.25
C SER A 340 -6.74 1.08 15.32
N SER A 341 -6.68 -0.26 15.23
CA SER A 341 -6.08 -1.12 16.28
C SER A 341 -4.65 -0.74 16.67
N PHE A 342 -3.85 -0.22 15.74
CA PHE A 342 -2.50 0.29 15.96
C PHE A 342 -2.35 1.77 15.55
N GLY A 343 -3.47 2.49 15.41
CA GLY A 343 -3.45 3.91 15.04
C GLY A 343 -2.70 4.72 16.10
N SER A 344 -1.94 5.72 15.69
CA SER A 344 -1.10 6.60 16.51
C SER A 344 -0.04 5.87 17.36
N CYS A 345 0.33 4.63 17.01
CA CYS A 345 1.48 3.94 17.63
C CYS A 345 2.79 4.53 17.09
N THR A 346 3.17 5.71 17.59
CA THR A 346 4.24 6.52 17.00
C THR A 346 5.63 5.86 17.07
N SER A 347 5.83 4.93 18.01
CA SER A 347 7.08 4.17 18.21
C SER A 347 7.17 2.87 17.41
N LEU A 348 6.09 2.46 16.73
CA LEU A 348 6.05 1.19 15.98
C LEU A 348 6.94 1.26 14.74
N THR A 349 7.89 0.34 14.60
CA THR A 349 8.91 0.39 13.53
C THR A 349 8.68 -0.58 12.36
N SER A 350 7.97 -1.68 12.60
CA SER A 350 7.77 -2.75 11.61
C SER A 350 6.46 -3.50 11.86
N ILE A 351 5.90 -4.09 10.80
CA ILE A 351 4.73 -4.96 10.86
C ILE A 351 5.16 -6.41 10.58
N PRO A 352 4.68 -7.43 11.31
CA PRO A 352 4.95 -8.83 10.97
C PRO A 352 4.23 -9.25 9.69
N THR A 353 4.89 -10.04 8.83
CA THR A 353 4.38 -10.43 7.50
C THR A 353 3.06 -11.20 7.55
N ASP A 354 2.90 -12.11 8.50
CA ASP A 354 1.77 -13.06 8.56
C ASP A 354 0.67 -12.64 9.58
N ILE A 355 0.72 -11.40 10.09
CA ILE A 355 -0.11 -10.96 11.23
C ILE A 355 -1.63 -11.10 11.02
N PHE A 356 -2.12 -11.00 9.78
CA PHE A 356 -3.56 -11.09 9.44
C PHE A 356 -3.97 -12.39 8.72
N LYS A 357 -3.06 -13.37 8.63
CA LYS A 357 -3.22 -14.59 7.81
C LYS A 357 -4.49 -15.40 8.08
N TYR A 358 -4.92 -15.47 9.34
CA TYR A 358 -6.05 -16.29 9.77
C TYR A 358 -7.35 -15.50 9.96
N ASN A 359 -7.33 -14.18 9.75
CA ASN A 359 -8.46 -13.29 10.02
C ASN A 359 -9.24 -12.99 8.73
N THR A 360 -9.71 -14.04 8.05
CA THR A 360 -10.34 -13.95 6.72
C THR A 360 -11.77 -13.40 6.75
N ALA A 361 -12.36 -13.23 7.94
CA ALA A 361 -13.72 -12.72 8.13
C ALA A 361 -13.81 -11.17 8.11
N ILE A 362 -12.67 -10.47 8.03
CA ILE A 362 -12.63 -9.00 7.99
C ILE A 362 -13.21 -8.50 6.66
N THR A 363 -14.23 -7.64 6.74
CA THR A 363 -14.85 -6.98 5.57
C THR A 363 -14.62 -5.47 5.59
N SER A 364 -15.23 -4.74 6.52
CA SER A 364 -15.08 -3.28 6.65
C SER A 364 -14.12 -2.85 7.76
N GLY A 365 -13.45 -3.80 8.41
CA GLY A 365 -12.70 -3.59 9.65
C GLY A 365 -11.28 -3.05 9.50
N PHE A 366 -10.83 -2.65 8.30
CA PHE A 366 -9.42 -2.30 8.03
C PHE A 366 -9.18 -0.77 7.88
N THR A 367 -10.08 0.05 8.41
CA THR A 367 -9.93 1.51 8.38
C THR A 367 -8.91 1.97 9.43
N SER A 368 -7.98 2.85 9.05
CA SER A 368 -7.04 3.54 9.96
C SER A 368 -6.10 2.65 10.80
N VAL A 369 -5.93 1.36 10.45
CA VAL A 369 -5.24 0.36 11.29
C VAL A 369 -3.85 0.81 11.76
N PHE A 370 -3.03 1.40 10.89
CA PHE A 370 -1.69 1.93 11.18
C PHE A 370 -1.59 3.45 10.99
N LYS A 371 -2.72 4.18 11.01
CA LYS A 371 -2.75 5.65 10.89
C LYS A 371 -1.77 6.28 11.88
N TYR A 372 -0.98 7.28 11.49
CA TYR A 372 0.00 8.00 12.31
C TYR A 372 1.07 7.12 13.00
N CYS A 373 1.40 5.96 12.46
CA CYS A 373 2.61 5.21 12.85
C CYS A 373 3.85 5.88 12.25
N ILE A 374 4.27 7.01 12.82
CA ILE A 374 5.31 7.88 12.23
C ILE A 374 6.70 7.22 12.12
N SER A 375 6.99 6.17 12.90
CA SER A 375 8.26 5.43 12.86
C SER A 375 8.25 4.18 11.97
N LEU A 376 7.10 3.83 11.40
CA LEU A 376 6.93 2.66 10.55
C LEU A 376 7.71 2.84 9.24
N LYS A 377 8.57 1.88 8.88
CA LYS A 377 9.51 2.02 7.74
C LYS A 377 9.04 1.37 6.44
N GLU A 378 8.39 0.21 6.54
CA GLU A 378 7.97 -0.56 5.37
C GLU A 378 6.71 -1.37 5.64
N VAL A 379 5.95 -1.63 4.58
CA VAL A 379 4.86 -2.62 4.56
C VAL A 379 5.42 -3.96 4.09
N PRO A 380 5.18 -5.08 4.81
CA PRO A 380 5.60 -6.41 4.37
C PRO A 380 4.91 -6.85 3.07
N VAL A 381 5.61 -7.66 2.27
CA VAL A 381 5.01 -8.35 1.11
C VAL A 381 3.89 -9.28 1.55
N ASP A 382 2.85 -9.43 0.72
CA ASP A 382 1.72 -10.36 0.95
C ASP A 382 0.92 -10.17 2.26
N ILE A 383 1.07 -9.05 2.98
CA ILE A 383 0.42 -8.83 4.28
C ILE A 383 -1.12 -9.00 4.26
N PHE A 384 -1.77 -8.72 3.12
CA PHE A 384 -3.22 -8.83 2.94
C PHE A 384 -3.68 -9.99 2.06
N ARG A 385 -2.77 -10.91 1.71
CA ARG A 385 -3.00 -12.01 0.75
C ARG A 385 -4.26 -12.84 1.05
N TYR A 386 -4.57 -13.07 2.33
CA TYR A 386 -5.67 -13.94 2.74
C TYR A 386 -6.96 -13.17 3.10
N ASN A 387 -6.92 -11.83 3.15
CA ASN A 387 -8.04 -11.00 3.57
C ASN A 387 -8.83 -10.47 2.36
N THR A 388 -9.22 -11.37 1.45
CA THR A 388 -9.80 -11.04 0.14
C THR A 388 -11.16 -10.34 0.21
N ALA A 389 -11.85 -10.43 1.37
CA ALA A 389 -13.16 -9.84 1.61
C ALA A 389 -13.10 -8.37 2.11
N ILE A 390 -11.91 -7.81 2.33
CA ILE A 390 -11.75 -6.42 2.77
C ILE A 390 -12.30 -5.46 1.70
N THR A 391 -13.20 -4.56 2.09
CA THR A 391 -13.83 -3.59 1.20
C THR A 391 -13.21 -2.20 1.27
N THR A 392 -12.43 -1.90 2.32
CA THR A 392 -11.86 -0.58 2.57
C THR A 392 -10.47 -0.66 3.19
N PHE A 393 -9.56 0.16 2.67
CA PHE A 393 -8.24 0.48 3.25
C PHE A 393 -8.13 1.99 3.54
N ALA A 394 -9.27 2.63 3.79
CA ALA A 394 -9.32 4.06 4.09
C ALA A 394 -8.41 4.38 5.28
N GLU A 395 -7.56 5.39 5.12
CA GLU A 395 -6.65 5.92 6.16
C GLU A 395 -5.66 4.91 6.77
N SER A 396 -5.55 3.66 6.26
CA SER A 396 -4.82 2.57 6.94
C SER A 396 -3.36 2.89 7.23
N PHE A 397 -2.70 3.73 6.41
CA PHE A 397 -1.33 4.20 6.61
C PHE A 397 -1.22 5.73 6.63
N GLN A 398 -2.32 6.46 6.81
CA GLN A 398 -2.33 7.92 6.79
C GLN A 398 -1.29 8.49 7.77
N GLY A 399 -0.41 9.37 7.31
CA GLY A 399 0.56 10.09 8.13
C GLY A 399 1.70 9.23 8.67
N CYS A 400 1.97 8.06 8.08
CA CYS A 400 3.19 7.29 8.36
C CYS A 400 4.40 7.98 7.71
N THR A 401 4.92 9.02 8.33
CA THR A 401 5.91 9.92 7.72
C THR A 401 7.27 9.27 7.45
N SER A 402 7.64 8.18 8.15
CA SER A 402 8.86 7.39 7.88
C SER A 402 8.66 6.20 6.93
N LEU A 403 7.42 5.97 6.46
CA LEU A 403 7.12 4.82 5.59
C LEU A 403 7.77 5.05 4.23
N ALA A 404 8.86 4.33 3.97
CA ALA A 404 9.69 4.51 2.79
C ALA A 404 9.37 3.51 1.66
N LYS A 405 8.77 2.36 1.99
CA LYS A 405 8.53 1.27 1.04
C LYS A 405 7.19 0.59 1.25
N VAL A 406 6.45 0.44 0.16
CA VAL A 406 5.23 -0.38 0.08
C VAL A 406 5.35 -1.27 -1.17
N PRO A 407 5.31 -2.61 -1.03
CA PRO A 407 5.31 -3.51 -2.18
C PRO A 407 4.16 -3.19 -3.13
N ALA A 408 4.46 -3.19 -4.41
CA ALA A 408 3.50 -3.02 -5.49
C ALA A 408 2.25 -3.91 -5.37
N GLU A 409 2.46 -5.21 -5.17
CA GLU A 409 1.43 -6.25 -5.11
C GLU A 409 0.63 -6.29 -3.79
N THR A 410 0.78 -5.27 -2.92
CA THR A 410 0.21 -5.28 -1.55
C THR A 410 -1.29 -5.56 -1.52
N PHE A 411 -2.04 -5.12 -2.54
CA PHE A 411 -3.50 -5.21 -2.59
C PHE A 411 -4.06 -6.17 -3.66
N ASP A 412 -3.22 -6.92 -4.36
CA ASP A 412 -3.63 -7.70 -5.55
C ASP A 412 -4.70 -8.76 -5.26
N TYR A 413 -4.72 -9.27 -4.03
CA TYR A 413 -5.68 -10.29 -3.59
C TYR A 413 -6.96 -9.70 -2.99
N ASN A 414 -7.04 -8.38 -2.77
CA ASN A 414 -8.17 -7.72 -2.12
C ASN A 414 -9.21 -7.25 -3.14
N THR A 415 -9.73 -8.17 -3.94
CA THR A 415 -10.66 -7.89 -5.06
C THR A 415 -11.98 -7.24 -4.64
N ALA A 416 -12.34 -7.27 -3.35
CA ALA A 416 -13.52 -6.59 -2.83
C ALA A 416 -13.28 -5.12 -2.45
N ALA A 417 -12.02 -4.67 -2.43
CA ALA A 417 -11.63 -3.34 -2.00
C ALA A 417 -12.14 -2.28 -2.98
N ASN A 418 -12.96 -1.36 -2.48
CA ASN A 418 -13.54 -0.28 -3.27
C ASN A 418 -13.29 1.12 -2.69
N ASN A 419 -12.64 1.20 -1.52
CA ASN A 419 -12.31 2.46 -0.87
C ASN A 419 -10.83 2.50 -0.42
N PHE A 420 -10.08 3.45 -0.98
CA PHE A 420 -8.69 3.78 -0.67
C PHE A 420 -8.52 5.25 -0.22
N SER A 421 -9.59 5.89 0.27
CA SER A 421 -9.50 7.30 0.67
C SER A 421 -8.42 7.50 1.73
N ASN A 422 -7.52 8.46 1.53
CA ASN A 422 -6.45 8.80 2.46
C ASN A 422 -5.48 7.66 2.84
N THR A 423 -5.45 6.52 2.14
CA THR A 423 -4.65 5.35 2.55
C THR A 423 -3.19 5.68 2.85
N PHE A 424 -2.54 6.48 2.01
CA PHE A 424 -1.15 6.93 2.16
C PHE A 424 -1.00 8.44 2.35
N ASN A 425 -2.09 9.17 2.64
CA ASN A 425 -2.04 10.63 2.80
C ASN A 425 -0.99 11.02 3.85
N GLY A 426 -0.01 11.85 3.49
CA GLY A 426 1.05 12.33 4.39
C GLY A 426 2.19 11.34 4.63
N CYS A 427 2.30 10.25 3.84
CA CYS A 427 3.49 9.40 3.84
C CYS A 427 4.65 10.09 3.10
N THR A 428 5.25 11.10 3.74
CA THR A 428 6.23 12.00 3.10
C THR A 428 7.55 11.34 2.73
N SER A 429 7.94 10.24 3.39
CA SER A 429 9.15 9.47 3.05
C SER A 429 8.92 8.37 2.03
N LEU A 430 7.68 8.15 1.58
CA LEU A 430 7.37 7.10 0.62
C LEU A 430 8.09 7.42 -0.70
N ALA A 431 9.16 6.67 -0.98
CA ALA A 431 10.11 6.96 -2.04
C ALA A 431 10.12 5.87 -3.10
N GLY A 432 10.53 6.24 -4.31
CA GLY A 432 10.46 5.40 -5.51
C GLY A 432 9.94 6.21 -6.69
N THR A 433 10.10 5.69 -7.90
CA THR A 433 9.32 6.18 -9.05
C THR A 433 7.94 5.55 -8.96
N VAL A 434 6.94 6.13 -9.57
CA VAL A 434 5.77 5.45 -10.10
C VAL A 434 6.16 4.44 -11.15
N LEU A 435 7.41 4.05 -11.37
CA LEU A 435 7.74 2.78 -12.05
C LEU A 435 8.48 1.78 -11.14
N GLY A 436 8.54 2.10 -9.84
CA GLY A 436 8.46 1.17 -8.71
C GLY A 436 7.15 1.29 -7.90
N THR A 437 6.29 2.27 -8.23
CA THR A 437 4.99 2.54 -7.59
C THR A 437 3.79 2.69 -8.57
N ASN A 438 3.95 2.49 -9.89
CA ASN A 438 2.85 2.17 -10.87
C ASN A 438 2.55 0.67 -10.91
N GLU A 439 2.85 -0.02 -9.83
CA GLU A 439 1.98 -1.13 -9.46
C GLU A 439 1.21 -0.76 -8.19
N LEU A 440 1.68 0.11 -7.28
CA LEU A 440 0.86 0.44 -6.12
C LEU A 440 -0.42 1.21 -6.52
N GLN A 441 -0.31 2.38 -7.14
CA GLN A 441 -1.51 3.13 -7.56
C GLN A 441 -2.24 2.40 -8.69
N TYR A 442 -1.52 1.78 -9.64
CA TYR A 442 -2.10 1.05 -10.76
C TYR A 442 -2.83 -0.22 -10.31
N ASN A 443 -2.26 -1.04 -9.43
CA ASN A 443 -2.92 -2.24 -8.89
C ASN A 443 -4.09 -1.83 -8.01
N MET A 444 -3.97 -0.78 -7.19
CA MET A 444 -5.12 -0.21 -6.48
C MET A 444 -6.22 0.25 -7.45
N ALA A 445 -5.87 0.87 -8.58
CA ALA A 445 -6.81 1.29 -9.61
C ALA A 445 -7.41 0.13 -10.41
N ALA A 446 -6.66 -0.95 -10.63
CA ALA A 446 -7.13 -2.17 -11.31
C ALA A 446 -8.27 -2.86 -10.55
N LEU A 447 -8.37 -2.64 -9.23
CA LEU A 447 -9.50 -3.06 -8.40
C LEU A 447 -10.78 -2.25 -8.67
N SER A 448 -10.72 -1.21 -9.50
CA SER A 448 -11.84 -0.31 -9.85
C SER A 448 -12.54 0.30 -8.62
N PRO A 449 -11.80 0.95 -7.70
CA PRO A 449 -12.39 1.51 -6.49
C PRO A 449 -13.36 2.66 -6.77
N THR A 450 -14.41 2.75 -5.97
CA THR A 450 -15.39 3.84 -6.03
C THR A 450 -14.93 5.09 -5.29
N THR A 451 -13.94 4.98 -4.40
CA THR A 451 -13.45 6.09 -3.58
C THR A 451 -11.94 6.05 -3.45
N THR A 452 -11.26 7.09 -3.96
CA THR A 452 -9.80 7.21 -4.01
C THR A 452 -9.30 8.54 -3.46
N THR A 453 -10.22 9.37 -2.96
CA THR A 453 -9.97 10.76 -2.55
C THR A 453 -8.78 10.84 -1.60
N ASP A 454 -7.82 11.69 -1.95
CA ASP A 454 -6.63 11.97 -1.15
C ASP A 454 -5.75 10.75 -0.80
N ALA A 455 -5.90 9.62 -1.50
CA ALA A 455 -5.12 8.40 -1.23
C ALA A 455 -3.62 8.67 -1.12
N PHE A 456 -3.09 9.58 -1.93
CA PHE A 456 -1.68 9.94 -2.01
C PHE A 456 -1.40 11.40 -1.66
N THR A 457 -2.35 12.18 -1.15
CA THR A 457 -2.12 13.60 -0.83
C THR A 457 -0.89 13.76 0.09
N ASN A 458 0.01 14.70 -0.21
CA ASN A 458 1.26 14.94 0.52
C ASN A 458 2.25 13.75 0.55
N THR A 459 2.23 12.86 -0.45
CA THR A 459 3.26 11.82 -0.66
C THR A 459 4.41 12.30 -1.54
N THR A 460 4.99 13.45 -1.18
CA THR A 460 5.98 14.17 -2.00
C THR A 460 7.34 13.47 -2.14
N GLY A 461 7.56 12.34 -1.44
CA GLY A 461 8.73 11.49 -1.61
C GLY A 461 8.73 10.68 -2.92
N LEU A 462 7.58 10.52 -3.57
CA LEU A 462 7.45 9.85 -4.86
C LEU A 462 8.09 10.70 -5.98
N ILE A 463 8.97 10.10 -6.79
CA ILE A 463 9.80 10.79 -7.79
C ILE A 463 8.96 11.49 -8.88
N ASP A 464 7.73 11.03 -9.06
CA ASP A 464 6.72 11.39 -10.05
C ASP A 464 5.34 11.48 -9.39
N TYR A 465 5.32 11.92 -8.13
CA TYR A 465 4.13 12.39 -7.43
C TYR A 465 3.20 13.24 -8.33
N ASP A 466 3.80 14.05 -9.22
CA ASP A 466 3.09 14.91 -10.17
C ASP A 466 2.20 14.15 -11.18
N LEU A 467 2.48 12.87 -11.45
CA LEU A 467 1.70 12.01 -12.35
C LEU A 467 0.49 11.38 -11.67
N ILE A 468 0.40 11.42 -10.34
CA ILE A 468 -0.74 10.87 -9.62
C ILE A 468 -1.98 11.68 -10.02
N PRO A 469 -3.08 11.03 -10.49
CA PRO A 469 -4.28 11.74 -10.87
C PRO A 469 -4.84 12.57 -9.72
N ALA A 470 -5.43 13.72 -10.01
CA ALA A 470 -6.04 14.58 -9.00
C ALA A 470 -7.11 13.85 -8.15
N ALA A 471 -7.83 12.89 -8.74
CA ALA A 471 -8.79 12.03 -8.04
C ALA A 471 -8.18 11.15 -6.93
N TRP A 472 -6.85 10.96 -6.95
CA TRP A 472 -6.07 10.19 -6.00
C TRP A 472 -5.26 11.07 -5.04
N GLY A 473 -5.40 12.41 -5.10
CA GLY A 473 -4.68 13.35 -4.23
C GLY A 473 -3.33 13.84 -4.75
N GLY A 474 -2.94 13.42 -5.96
CA GLY A 474 -1.81 14.04 -6.65
C GLY A 474 -2.15 15.44 -7.17
N PRO A 475 -1.16 16.24 -7.57
CA PRO A 475 -1.42 17.54 -8.18
C PRO A 475 -2.05 17.42 -9.59
N GLY A 476 -2.02 16.22 -10.18
CA GLY A 476 -2.38 15.99 -11.58
C GLY A 476 -1.39 16.65 -12.55
N LEU A 477 -1.49 16.29 -13.84
CA LEU A 477 -0.62 16.78 -14.92
C LEU A 477 -0.72 18.31 -15.22
N ALA A 478 -1.44 19.08 -14.40
CA ALA A 478 -1.90 20.45 -14.68
C ALA A 478 -1.01 21.58 -14.15
N ALA A 479 0.32 21.40 -14.08
CA ALA A 479 1.23 22.52 -13.88
C ALA A 479 1.77 22.96 -15.25
N LEU A 480 1.28 24.10 -15.75
CA LEU A 480 1.73 24.84 -16.96
C LEU A 480 3.21 25.31 -16.89
N THR A 481 4.07 24.54 -16.23
CA THR A 481 5.51 24.79 -16.05
C THR A 481 6.36 23.69 -16.66
N ASN A 482 5.78 22.52 -16.98
CA ASN A 482 6.47 21.46 -17.71
C ASN A 482 6.74 21.93 -19.13
N TYR A 483 7.97 21.79 -19.62
CA TYR A 483 8.36 22.23 -20.95
C TYR A 483 9.29 21.23 -21.63
N MET A 484 9.30 21.30 -22.96
CA MET A 484 10.30 20.71 -23.83
C MET A 484 10.76 21.73 -24.87
N GLU A 485 12.06 21.71 -25.18
CA GLU A 485 12.69 22.59 -26.15
C GLU A 485 13.06 21.85 -27.44
N PHE A 486 12.96 22.54 -28.57
CA PHE A 486 13.41 22.10 -29.89
C PHE A 486 14.16 23.25 -30.56
N LEU A 487 15.21 22.95 -31.31
CA LEU A 487 15.95 23.95 -32.08
C LEU A 487 15.65 23.77 -33.56
N VAL A 488 15.18 24.83 -34.21
CA VAL A 488 14.95 24.86 -35.67
C VAL A 488 15.94 25.79 -36.35
N GLU A 489 16.38 25.42 -37.55
CA GLU A 489 17.26 26.23 -38.40
C GLU A 489 16.50 26.65 -39.66
N ILE A 490 16.13 27.93 -39.70
CA ILE A 490 15.40 28.52 -40.82
C ILE A 490 16.42 29.07 -41.80
N ASN A 491 16.43 28.56 -43.03
CA ASN A 491 17.41 28.92 -44.07
C ASN A 491 16.93 30.00 -45.06
N SER A 492 15.69 30.50 -44.90
CA SER A 492 15.10 31.48 -45.83
C SER A 492 15.48 32.92 -45.48
N GLU A 493 16.09 33.65 -46.43
CA GLU A 493 16.41 35.09 -46.28
C GLU A 493 15.18 36.02 -46.43
N VAL A 494 14.05 35.47 -46.90
CA VAL A 494 12.73 36.11 -46.94
C VAL A 494 11.81 35.42 -45.93
N GLY A 495 10.81 36.14 -45.39
CA GLY A 495 9.96 35.63 -44.31
C GLY A 495 9.42 34.21 -44.54
N TYR A 496 9.40 33.40 -43.49
CA TYR A 496 9.13 31.95 -43.54
C TYR A 496 8.12 31.53 -42.48
N ASP A 497 7.08 30.81 -42.88
CA ASP A 497 6.07 30.26 -41.96
C ASP A 497 6.49 28.87 -41.48
N TYR A 498 6.77 28.73 -40.19
CA TYR A 498 7.01 27.45 -39.55
C TYR A 498 5.75 26.99 -38.82
N THR A 499 5.34 25.74 -39.03
CA THR A 499 4.14 25.16 -38.40
C THR A 499 4.56 24.14 -37.35
N LEU A 500 4.07 24.28 -36.12
CA LEU A 500 4.29 23.29 -35.07
C LEU A 500 3.63 21.94 -35.44
N PRO A 501 4.33 20.79 -35.30
CA PRO A 501 3.84 19.50 -35.81
C PRO A 501 2.85 18.80 -34.86
N ILE A 502 1.70 19.45 -34.62
CA ILE A 502 0.67 19.03 -33.66
C ILE A 502 -0.64 18.54 -34.29
N ASN A 503 -0.71 18.43 -35.62
CA ASN A 503 -1.92 18.32 -36.45
C ASN A 503 -2.75 17.00 -36.34
N ASN A 504 -2.86 16.40 -35.15
CA ASN A 504 -3.58 15.16 -34.88
C ASN A 504 -4.71 15.36 -33.86
N ILE A 505 -5.88 14.77 -34.13
CA ILE A 505 -7.05 14.79 -33.23
C ILE A 505 -6.77 14.17 -31.85
N ALA A 506 -5.75 13.32 -31.72
CA ALA A 506 -5.28 12.76 -30.46
C ALA A 506 -4.82 13.85 -29.46
N ASN A 507 -4.48 15.05 -29.94
CA ASN A 507 -4.19 16.20 -29.10
C ASN A 507 -5.45 16.98 -28.64
N ALA A 508 -6.64 16.38 -28.66
CA ALA A 508 -7.84 17.03 -28.11
C ALA A 508 -7.61 17.45 -26.65
N ASN A 509 -7.97 18.70 -26.33
CA ASN A 509 -7.73 19.34 -25.02
C ASN A 509 -6.25 19.55 -24.67
N MET A 510 -5.37 19.74 -25.67
CA MET A 510 -4.04 20.28 -25.41
C MET A 510 -4.15 21.70 -24.81
N ASP A 511 -3.17 22.08 -24.00
CA ASP A 511 -3.07 23.43 -23.44
C ASP A 511 -1.58 23.77 -23.33
N VAL A 512 -1.06 24.44 -24.37
CA VAL A 512 0.37 24.73 -24.48
C VAL A 512 0.65 26.17 -24.85
N VAL A 513 1.69 26.72 -24.24
CA VAL A 513 2.27 28.01 -24.57
C VAL A 513 3.58 27.77 -25.29
N VAL A 514 3.73 28.36 -26.47
CA VAL A 514 4.91 28.22 -27.33
C VAL A 514 5.66 29.54 -27.37
N ASP A 515 6.91 29.51 -26.93
CA ASP A 515 7.89 30.56 -27.20
C ASP A 515 8.68 30.17 -28.45
N TRP A 516 8.58 30.98 -29.51
CA TRP A 516 9.20 30.69 -30.81
C TRP A 516 10.70 31.04 -30.89
N GLY A 517 11.26 31.65 -29.84
CA GLY A 517 12.69 31.90 -29.72
C GLY A 517 13.22 33.12 -30.48
N ASP A 518 12.35 33.95 -31.08
CA ASP A 518 12.70 35.17 -31.84
C ASP A 518 12.35 36.48 -31.12
N ALA A 519 11.93 36.39 -29.85
CA ALA A 519 11.45 37.50 -29.02
C ALA A 519 10.18 38.20 -29.53
N SER A 520 9.40 37.55 -30.41
CA SER A 520 8.07 38.02 -30.85
C SER A 520 7.00 37.92 -29.75
N GLY A 521 7.26 37.15 -28.69
CA GLY A 521 6.32 36.85 -27.61
C GLY A 521 6.08 35.35 -27.53
N THR A 522 4.94 34.96 -26.95
CA THR A 522 4.51 33.57 -26.86
C THR A 522 3.11 33.42 -27.41
N ASP A 523 2.83 32.30 -28.06
CA ASP A 523 1.50 31.94 -28.52
C ASP A 523 0.88 30.87 -27.64
N HIS A 524 -0.43 30.97 -27.41
CA HIS A 524 -1.20 30.01 -26.65
C HIS A 524 -2.02 29.15 -27.60
N ILE A 525 -1.75 27.84 -27.59
CA ILE A 525 -2.33 26.86 -28.51
C ILE A 525 -3.15 25.89 -27.67
N THR A 526 -4.44 25.81 -27.98
CA THR A 526 -5.40 24.97 -27.23
C THR A 526 -6.05 23.87 -28.06
N ASP A 527 -5.78 23.86 -29.37
CA ASP A 527 -6.30 22.87 -30.31
C ASP A 527 -5.30 22.60 -31.43
N TYR A 528 -5.32 21.38 -31.97
CA TYR A 528 -4.43 20.98 -33.07
C TYR A 528 -4.69 21.70 -34.40
N THR A 529 -5.82 22.41 -34.52
CA THR A 529 -6.18 23.25 -35.67
C THR A 529 -5.99 24.75 -35.41
N ASP A 530 -5.46 25.12 -34.25
CA ASP A 530 -5.26 26.52 -33.88
C ASP A 530 -4.31 27.22 -34.86
N THR A 531 -4.74 28.37 -35.39
CA THR A 531 -3.92 29.16 -36.31
C THR A 531 -2.65 29.70 -35.65
N ALA A 532 -2.62 29.80 -34.33
CA ALA A 532 -1.45 30.18 -33.54
C ALA A 532 -0.32 29.12 -33.58
N ALA A 533 -0.57 27.93 -34.15
CA ALA A 533 0.46 26.93 -34.40
C ALA A 533 1.36 27.24 -35.61
N ILE A 534 1.09 28.32 -36.35
CA ILE A 534 1.89 28.78 -37.49
C ILE A 534 2.56 30.10 -37.10
N HIS A 535 3.89 30.14 -37.13
CA HIS A 535 4.69 31.32 -36.79
C HIS A 535 5.51 31.83 -37.97
N HIS A 536 5.54 33.15 -38.15
CA HIS A 536 6.26 33.80 -39.24
C HIS A 536 7.62 34.33 -38.79
N TYR A 537 8.70 33.66 -39.19
CA TYR A 537 10.07 34.12 -38.95
C TYR A 537 10.51 35.16 -39.98
N ALA A 538 11.06 36.29 -39.53
CA ALA A 538 11.42 37.42 -40.40
C ALA A 538 12.68 37.19 -41.27
N GLY A 539 13.50 36.19 -40.97
CA GLY A 539 14.71 35.88 -41.73
C GLY A 539 15.50 34.69 -41.17
N ALA A 540 16.54 34.29 -41.91
CA ALA A 540 17.32 33.10 -41.62
C ALA A 540 18.08 33.21 -40.28
N SER A 541 17.91 32.21 -39.42
CA SER A 541 18.60 32.06 -38.13
C SER A 541 18.33 30.68 -37.54
N THR A 542 18.87 30.43 -36.36
CA THR A 542 18.52 29.30 -35.51
C THR A 542 17.68 29.79 -34.34
N PHE A 543 16.56 29.12 -34.05
CA PHE A 543 15.62 29.50 -32.99
C PHE A 543 15.34 28.32 -32.06
N THR A 544 15.26 28.59 -30.76
CA THR A 544 14.82 27.60 -29.76
C THR A 544 13.32 27.76 -29.55
N ILE A 545 12.55 26.81 -30.05
CA ILE A 545 11.12 26.67 -29.76
C ILE A 545 10.98 26.00 -28.41
N LYS A 546 10.33 26.67 -27.46
CA LYS A 546 10.02 26.11 -26.13
C LYS A 546 8.52 25.92 -26.01
N ILE A 547 8.11 24.67 -25.86
CA ILE A 547 6.72 24.27 -25.66
C ILE A 547 6.51 24.03 -24.18
N THR A 548 5.63 24.80 -23.55
CA THR A 548 5.29 24.67 -22.12
C THR A 548 3.82 24.29 -21.96
N GLY A 549 3.50 23.27 -21.17
CA GLY A 549 2.13 22.80 -20.96
C GLY A 549 1.97 21.31 -21.21
N GLN A 550 0.77 20.89 -21.62
CA GLN A 550 0.44 19.48 -21.84
C GLN A 550 -0.03 19.21 -23.27
N MET A 551 0.51 18.15 -23.88
CA MET A 551 0.03 17.60 -25.15
C MET A 551 0.38 16.12 -25.29
N LYS A 552 -0.32 15.40 -26.16
CA LYS A 552 -0.19 13.94 -26.32
C LYS A 552 0.64 13.53 -27.54
N TRP A 553 0.78 14.40 -28.53
CA TRP A 553 1.27 14.04 -29.84
C TRP A 553 2.13 15.13 -30.47
N LEU A 554 3.34 14.76 -30.89
CA LEU A 554 4.24 15.58 -31.72
C LEU A 554 4.83 14.72 -32.84
N ASP A 555 4.74 15.18 -34.09
CA ASP A 555 5.18 14.39 -35.25
C ASP A 555 5.94 15.22 -36.28
N PHE A 556 7.26 15.31 -36.08
CA PHE A 556 8.20 16.02 -36.96
C PHE A 556 8.52 15.25 -38.24
N THR A 557 7.71 14.27 -38.65
CA THR A 557 8.01 13.44 -39.83
C THR A 557 8.29 14.30 -41.07
N GLY A 558 9.50 14.18 -41.61
CA GLY A 558 9.97 14.90 -42.79
C GLY A 558 10.37 16.35 -42.54
N ASP A 559 10.44 16.80 -41.29
CA ASP A 559 10.82 18.17 -40.94
C ASP A 559 12.29 18.44 -41.34
N THR A 560 12.47 19.43 -42.22
CA THR A 560 13.78 19.83 -42.76
C THR A 560 14.44 20.96 -41.97
N ASP A 561 13.73 21.57 -41.03
CA ASP A 561 14.20 22.70 -40.23
C ASP A 561 14.65 22.26 -38.83
N LEU A 562 14.07 21.19 -38.28
CA LEU A 562 14.45 20.65 -36.98
C LEU A 562 15.93 20.23 -36.96
N LYS A 563 16.69 20.85 -36.06
CA LYS A 563 18.15 20.69 -35.94
C LYS A 563 18.58 20.01 -34.65
N THR A 564 17.89 20.27 -33.53
CA THR A 564 18.21 19.68 -32.21
C THR A 564 16.94 19.39 -31.41
N ILE A 565 16.90 18.23 -30.75
CA ILE A 565 15.96 17.98 -29.65
C ILE A 565 16.62 18.49 -28.37
N GLY A 566 16.00 19.48 -27.74
CA GLY A 566 16.53 20.23 -26.60
C GLY A 566 16.29 19.55 -25.25
N THR A 567 16.23 20.38 -24.20
CA THR A 567 16.02 19.89 -22.84
C THR A 567 14.54 19.91 -22.46
N ALA A 568 14.18 19.12 -21.45
CA ALA A 568 12.90 19.19 -20.79
C ALA A 568 13.12 19.24 -19.27
N ASN A 569 12.26 19.95 -18.56
CA ASN A 569 12.30 19.90 -17.09
C ASN A 569 11.54 18.68 -16.54
N ARG A 570 10.45 18.27 -17.21
CA ARG A 570 9.54 17.18 -16.82
C ARG A 570 8.82 16.59 -18.05
N ASP A 571 8.03 15.56 -17.82
CA ASP A 571 7.13 14.99 -18.83
C ASP A 571 6.01 15.98 -19.18
N ILE A 572 5.78 16.21 -20.47
CA ILE A 572 4.68 17.05 -20.96
C ILE A 572 3.47 16.22 -21.42
N GLY A 573 3.48 14.90 -21.18
CA GLY A 573 2.35 13.99 -21.39
C GLY A 573 2.31 13.34 -22.77
N LEU A 574 3.46 13.24 -23.46
CA LEU A 574 3.53 12.69 -24.81
C LEU A 574 3.25 11.18 -24.82
N GLU A 575 2.19 10.78 -25.50
CA GLU A 575 1.87 9.38 -25.81
C GLU A 575 2.46 8.98 -27.18
N THR A 576 2.72 9.96 -28.06
CA THR A 576 3.37 9.74 -29.36
C THR A 576 4.34 10.87 -29.70
N LEU A 577 5.53 10.48 -30.15
CA LEU A 577 6.59 11.37 -30.60
C LEU A 577 7.32 10.76 -31.80
N LYS A 578 7.55 11.54 -32.87
CA LYS A 578 8.23 11.08 -34.10
C LYS A 578 9.13 12.13 -34.70
N PHE A 579 10.27 11.68 -35.23
CA PHE A 579 11.25 12.47 -35.98
C PHE A 579 11.66 11.75 -37.28
N TYR A 580 10.76 10.95 -37.87
CA TYR A 580 11.06 10.15 -39.05
C TYR A 580 11.51 11.05 -40.21
N GLY A 581 12.69 10.80 -40.77
CA GLY A 581 13.19 11.51 -41.95
C GLY A 581 13.56 12.97 -41.70
N CYS A 582 13.79 13.40 -40.45
CA CYS A 582 14.32 14.73 -40.16
C CYS A 582 15.79 14.85 -40.60
N THR A 583 16.04 15.17 -41.87
CA THR A 583 17.39 15.13 -42.44
C THR A 583 18.32 16.22 -41.92
N ASN A 584 17.79 17.27 -41.25
CA ASN A 584 18.61 18.31 -40.63
C ASN A 584 18.84 18.09 -39.12
N LEU A 585 18.20 17.07 -38.51
CA LEU A 585 18.38 16.77 -37.09
C LEU A 585 19.79 16.23 -36.85
N THR A 586 20.58 16.94 -36.04
CA THR A 586 21.98 16.59 -35.76
C THR A 586 22.21 16.07 -34.34
N THR A 587 21.42 16.55 -33.38
CA THR A 587 21.71 16.40 -31.94
C THR A 587 20.44 16.11 -31.12
N VAL A 588 20.57 15.24 -30.13
CA VAL A 588 19.62 15.09 -29.02
C VAL A 588 20.34 15.40 -27.71
N LEU A 589 19.87 16.39 -26.96
CA LEU A 589 20.48 16.79 -25.69
C LEU A 589 20.02 15.90 -24.52
N ALA A 590 20.86 15.84 -23.49
CA ALA A 590 20.53 15.19 -22.22
C ALA A 590 19.32 15.86 -21.54
N ASN A 591 18.59 15.09 -20.74
CA ASN A 591 17.36 15.51 -20.08
C ASN A 591 16.25 16.02 -21.03
N GLY A 592 16.32 15.75 -22.33
CA GLY A 592 15.23 16.01 -23.27
C GLY A 592 14.21 14.86 -23.27
N LEU A 593 14.39 13.94 -24.21
CA LEU A 593 13.56 12.74 -24.36
C LEU A 593 13.52 11.86 -23.11
N GLY A 594 14.61 11.82 -22.34
CA GLY A 594 14.71 11.07 -21.08
C GLY A 594 13.74 11.51 -19.97
N LYS A 595 13.09 12.66 -20.13
CA LYS A 595 12.05 13.13 -19.21
C LYS A 595 10.63 12.75 -19.65
N GLN A 596 10.45 12.29 -20.88
CA GLN A 596 9.14 11.92 -21.42
C GLN A 596 8.85 10.47 -21.07
N ARG A 597 8.12 10.28 -19.96
CA ARG A 597 7.87 8.99 -19.33
C ARG A 597 6.57 8.36 -19.80
N SER A 598 5.68 9.13 -20.42
CA SER A 598 4.37 8.70 -20.91
C SER A 598 4.42 7.93 -22.24
N LEU A 599 5.59 7.86 -22.90
CA LEU A 599 5.77 7.14 -24.17
C LEU A 599 5.82 5.63 -23.93
N THR A 600 5.05 4.86 -24.70
CA THR A 600 5.03 3.37 -24.62
C THR A 600 5.76 2.70 -25.78
N SER A 601 6.27 3.50 -26.73
CA SER A 601 6.93 3.02 -27.94
C SER A 601 7.83 4.11 -28.54
N TYR A 602 9.00 3.70 -29.04
CA TYR A 602 9.91 4.52 -29.86
C TYR A 602 10.00 4.00 -31.30
N HIS A 603 8.90 3.41 -31.78
CA HIS A 603 8.77 2.88 -33.14
C HIS A 603 9.12 3.95 -34.20
N GLN A 604 10.16 3.67 -34.97
CA GLN A 604 10.67 4.51 -36.06
C GLN A 604 10.99 5.96 -35.66
N LEU A 605 11.35 6.19 -34.39
CA LEU A 605 11.51 7.53 -33.84
C LEU A 605 12.45 8.42 -34.68
N PHE A 606 13.62 7.91 -35.07
CA PHE A 606 14.65 8.62 -35.83
C PHE A 606 14.96 7.99 -37.18
N THR A 607 14.10 7.09 -37.70
CA THR A 607 14.37 6.43 -38.98
C THR A 607 14.63 7.47 -40.08
N GLY A 608 15.74 7.37 -40.79
CA GLY A 608 16.10 8.29 -41.88
C GLY A 608 16.64 9.65 -41.44
N CYS A 609 16.94 9.88 -40.16
CA CYS A 609 17.65 11.06 -39.70
C CYS A 609 19.14 10.99 -40.07
N THR A 610 19.45 11.22 -41.35
CA THR A 610 20.78 10.97 -41.92
C THR A 610 21.89 11.86 -41.37
N SER A 611 21.56 13.00 -40.75
CA SER A 611 22.53 13.95 -40.17
C SER A 611 22.73 13.78 -38.66
N LEU A 612 21.96 12.90 -38.01
CA LEU A 612 22.02 12.68 -36.58
C LEU A 612 23.37 12.08 -36.21
N ASN A 613 24.18 12.85 -35.46
CA ASN A 613 25.55 12.48 -35.11
C ASN A 613 25.85 12.59 -33.60
N ASN A 614 24.90 13.10 -32.80
CA ASN A 614 25.06 13.24 -31.37
C ASN A 614 23.83 12.76 -30.60
N ILE A 615 24.02 11.72 -29.79
CA ILE A 615 23.00 11.07 -28.94
C ILE A 615 23.59 10.80 -27.55
N VAL A 616 22.74 10.75 -26.53
CA VAL A 616 23.09 10.68 -25.10
C VAL A 616 22.60 9.40 -24.43
N ASP A 617 23.16 9.01 -23.30
CA ASP A 617 22.81 7.77 -22.58
C ASP A 617 21.46 7.87 -21.84
N ASP A 618 21.09 9.04 -21.34
CA ASP A 618 19.80 9.31 -20.70
C ASP A 618 18.66 9.59 -21.69
N MET A 619 18.84 9.30 -23.00
CA MET A 619 17.87 9.64 -24.04
C MET A 619 16.51 8.97 -23.82
N PHE A 620 16.49 7.71 -23.40
CA PHE A 620 15.26 6.97 -23.17
C PHE A 620 14.98 6.88 -21.68
N GLY A 621 13.82 7.42 -21.27
CA GLY A 621 13.45 7.55 -19.87
C GLY A 621 12.15 6.84 -19.48
N SER A 622 11.41 6.30 -20.44
CA SER A 622 10.20 5.55 -20.16
C SER A 622 10.52 4.07 -19.92
N TYR A 623 10.06 3.55 -18.77
CA TYR A 623 10.22 2.13 -18.42
C TYR A 623 9.19 1.22 -19.08
N ASP A 624 8.06 1.77 -19.56
CA ASP A 624 6.95 1.03 -20.18
C ASP A 624 7.12 0.86 -21.69
N VAL A 625 8.26 1.26 -22.24
CA VAL A 625 8.50 1.16 -23.68
C VAL A 625 8.66 -0.30 -24.08
N THR A 626 7.79 -0.72 -24.99
CA THR A 626 7.74 -2.11 -25.47
C THR A 626 8.48 -2.32 -26.79
N SER A 627 8.61 -1.29 -27.62
CA SER A 627 9.17 -1.39 -28.98
C SER A 627 10.13 -0.25 -29.31
N PHE A 628 11.27 -0.65 -29.86
CA PHE A 628 12.30 0.19 -30.51
C PHE A 628 12.46 -0.19 -31.98
N TYR A 629 11.37 -0.65 -32.60
CA TYR A 629 11.36 -1.03 -34.01
C TYR A 629 11.93 0.09 -34.88
N ARG A 630 13.05 -0.15 -35.54
CA ARG A 630 13.73 0.74 -36.49
C ARG A 630 14.06 2.13 -35.94
N THR A 631 14.20 2.29 -34.64
CA THR A 631 14.37 3.60 -33.99
C THR A 631 15.47 4.44 -34.63
N PHE A 632 16.64 3.88 -35.00
CA PHE A 632 17.75 4.59 -35.65
C PHE A 632 18.06 4.11 -37.08
N ASP A 633 17.12 3.41 -37.75
CA ASP A 633 17.34 2.87 -39.10
C ASP A 633 17.70 4.00 -40.10
N GLY A 634 18.86 3.93 -40.75
CA GLY A 634 19.35 4.94 -41.68
C GLY A 634 19.97 6.19 -41.05
N CYS A 635 20.27 6.19 -39.75
CA CYS A 635 21.04 7.25 -39.09
C CYS A 635 22.54 7.12 -39.39
N ASN A 636 22.92 7.39 -40.65
CA ASN A 636 24.25 7.08 -41.17
C ASN A 636 25.37 7.95 -40.57
N ALA A 637 25.05 9.11 -40.00
CA ALA A 637 26.03 10.02 -39.41
C ALA A 637 26.42 9.68 -37.96
N LEU A 638 25.75 8.71 -37.30
CA LEU A 638 26.02 8.33 -35.91
C LEU A 638 27.44 7.74 -35.77
N PRO A 639 28.34 8.35 -34.97
CA PRO A 639 29.71 7.86 -34.82
C PRO A 639 29.84 6.72 -33.81
N SER A 640 28.93 6.64 -32.84
CA SER A 640 28.99 5.69 -31.71
C SER A 640 27.65 5.55 -30.99
N ILE A 641 27.51 4.48 -30.21
CA ILE A 641 26.36 4.21 -29.34
C ILE A 641 26.75 4.51 -27.87
N PRO A 642 25.99 5.32 -27.11
CA PRO A 642 26.17 5.50 -25.67
C PRO A 642 25.98 4.20 -24.89
N ALA A 643 26.79 3.94 -23.87
CA ALA A 643 26.81 2.66 -23.18
C ALA A 643 25.51 2.34 -22.41
N GLY A 644 24.87 3.34 -21.80
CA GLY A 644 23.66 3.19 -20.98
C GLY A 644 22.35 3.52 -21.72
N LEU A 645 22.37 3.56 -23.06
CA LEU A 645 21.25 4.08 -23.86
C LEU A 645 19.89 3.41 -23.54
N PHE A 646 19.88 2.13 -23.18
CA PHE A 646 18.66 1.34 -22.94
C PHE A 646 18.46 0.94 -21.46
N ASP A 647 19.21 1.55 -20.54
CA ASP A 647 19.20 1.15 -19.13
C ASP A 647 17.83 1.33 -18.44
N ASN A 648 17.03 2.28 -18.92
CA ASN A 648 15.72 2.62 -18.37
C ASN A 648 14.54 2.01 -19.15
N SER A 649 14.75 0.94 -19.93
CA SER A 649 13.66 0.34 -20.74
C SER A 649 13.55 -1.19 -20.57
N PRO A 650 13.32 -1.70 -19.34
CA PRO A 650 13.31 -3.14 -19.06
C PRO A 650 12.18 -3.91 -19.75
N GLU A 651 11.08 -3.23 -20.11
CA GLU A 651 9.90 -3.82 -20.75
C GLU A 651 10.04 -4.03 -22.27
N ALA A 652 11.15 -3.58 -22.87
CA ALA A 652 11.36 -3.68 -24.30
C ALA A 652 11.42 -5.14 -24.76
N PHE A 653 10.52 -5.52 -25.68
CA PHE A 653 10.52 -6.84 -26.28
C PHE A 653 10.89 -6.83 -27.79
N ASP A 654 10.74 -5.71 -28.48
CA ASP A 654 10.99 -5.60 -29.93
C ASP A 654 12.12 -4.61 -30.28
N LEU A 655 13.24 -5.12 -30.79
CA LEU A 655 14.42 -4.36 -31.24
C LEU A 655 14.71 -4.57 -32.74
N TYR A 656 13.69 -4.89 -33.54
CA TYR A 656 13.84 -5.07 -34.98
C TYR A 656 14.46 -3.84 -35.64
N GLY A 657 15.53 -4.01 -36.43
CA GLY A 657 16.11 -2.98 -37.29
C GLY A 657 16.68 -1.76 -36.55
N LEU A 658 16.95 -1.89 -35.25
CA LEU A 658 17.30 -0.81 -34.34
C LEU A 658 18.33 0.21 -34.89
N PHE A 659 19.48 -0.28 -35.37
CA PHE A 659 20.58 0.47 -35.98
C PHE A 659 20.85 -0.02 -37.42
N GLN A 660 19.79 -0.43 -38.13
CA GLN A 660 19.92 -0.83 -39.53
C GLN A 660 20.47 0.34 -40.36
N ALA A 661 21.36 0.06 -41.32
CA ALA A 661 22.00 1.05 -42.18
C ALA A 661 22.84 2.13 -41.46
N CYS A 662 23.15 2.02 -40.15
CA CYS A 662 24.05 2.95 -39.45
C CYS A 662 25.52 2.71 -39.82
N THR A 663 25.94 3.18 -40.99
CA THR A 663 27.26 2.88 -41.58
C THR A 663 28.48 3.43 -40.82
N ASN A 664 28.33 4.51 -40.03
CA ASN A 664 29.45 5.11 -39.29
C ASN A 664 29.70 4.49 -37.91
N ILE A 665 28.79 3.65 -37.41
CA ILE A 665 28.96 2.95 -36.13
C ILE A 665 29.94 1.80 -36.34
N THR A 666 31.09 1.86 -35.66
CA THR A 666 32.17 0.86 -35.80
C THR A 666 32.30 -0.10 -34.61
N THR A 667 31.69 0.23 -33.47
CA THR A 667 31.78 -0.53 -32.20
C THR A 667 30.45 -0.55 -31.47
N ILE A 668 30.25 -1.58 -30.63
CA ILE A 668 29.06 -1.75 -29.78
C ILE A 668 29.51 -1.73 -28.31
N PRO A 669 28.82 -1.01 -27.41
CA PRO A 669 29.06 -1.08 -25.97
C PRO A 669 28.80 -2.49 -25.41
N VAL A 670 29.59 -2.92 -24.43
CA VAL A 670 29.55 -4.31 -23.89
C VAL A 670 28.23 -4.66 -23.19
N ASP A 671 27.63 -3.72 -22.47
CA ASP A 671 26.44 -3.94 -21.63
C ASP A 671 25.17 -3.30 -22.23
N LEU A 672 25.16 -3.01 -23.54
CA LEU A 672 24.11 -2.21 -24.18
C LEU A 672 22.67 -2.70 -23.92
N PHE A 673 22.46 -4.03 -23.81
CA PHE A 673 21.15 -4.65 -23.62
C PHE A 673 20.98 -5.37 -22.27
N LYS A 674 21.77 -4.98 -21.26
CA LYS A 674 21.83 -5.68 -19.97
C LYS A 674 20.49 -5.78 -19.25
N TYR A 675 19.67 -4.72 -19.29
CA TYR A 675 18.40 -4.65 -18.56
C TYR A 675 17.18 -5.03 -19.42
N ASN A 676 17.32 -5.20 -20.74
CA ASN A 676 16.22 -5.51 -21.67
C ASN A 676 15.98 -7.03 -21.78
N THR A 677 15.68 -7.66 -20.64
CA THR A 677 15.58 -9.13 -20.54
C THR A 677 14.39 -9.75 -21.30
N LYS A 678 13.38 -8.93 -21.64
CA LYS A 678 12.15 -9.32 -22.34
C LYS A 678 12.27 -9.31 -23.87
N VAL A 679 13.41 -8.93 -24.43
CA VAL A 679 13.64 -8.89 -25.89
C VAL A 679 13.41 -10.27 -26.52
N ILE A 680 12.52 -10.33 -27.51
CA ILE A 680 12.20 -11.54 -28.27
C ILE A 680 12.83 -11.56 -29.67
N THR A 681 13.30 -10.42 -30.19
CA THR A 681 13.86 -10.32 -31.55
C THR A 681 14.92 -9.22 -31.67
N PHE A 682 16.03 -9.56 -32.36
CA PHE A 682 17.08 -8.63 -32.81
C PHE A 682 17.17 -8.56 -34.34
N LYS A 683 16.08 -8.91 -35.03
CA LYS A 683 16.06 -9.01 -36.49
C LYS A 683 16.63 -7.74 -37.13
N THR A 684 17.66 -7.89 -37.95
CA THR A 684 18.37 -6.82 -38.68
C THR A 684 18.89 -5.66 -37.82
N ALA A 685 19.02 -5.84 -36.50
CA ALA A 685 19.29 -4.73 -35.57
C ALA A 685 20.60 -3.97 -35.87
N PHE A 686 21.62 -4.64 -36.41
CA PHE A 686 22.88 -4.02 -36.81
C PHE A 686 23.21 -4.27 -38.30
N SER A 687 22.22 -4.56 -39.12
CA SER A 687 22.46 -4.86 -40.54
C SER A 687 22.91 -3.62 -41.31
N ASN A 688 23.82 -3.78 -42.28
CA ASN A 688 24.35 -2.69 -43.11
C ASN A 688 25.06 -1.61 -42.26
N SER A 689 25.85 -2.05 -41.27
CA SER A 689 26.58 -1.18 -40.33
C SER A 689 28.10 -1.28 -40.54
N GLY A 690 28.85 -0.28 -40.08
CA GLY A 690 30.32 -0.27 -40.12
C GLY A 690 30.99 -1.09 -39.01
N ILE A 691 30.24 -1.97 -38.34
CA ILE A 691 30.69 -2.67 -37.13
C ILE A 691 31.79 -3.67 -37.48
N THR A 692 32.93 -3.55 -36.80
CA THR A 692 34.11 -4.39 -37.04
C THR A 692 34.33 -5.46 -35.96
N THR A 693 33.83 -5.20 -34.75
CA THR A 693 34.01 -6.06 -33.56
C THR A 693 32.70 -6.18 -32.77
N ILE A 694 32.44 -7.37 -32.22
CA ILE A 694 31.26 -7.67 -31.42
C ILE A 694 31.69 -7.94 -29.97
N PRO A 695 31.07 -7.33 -28.95
CA PRO A 695 31.30 -7.69 -27.56
C PRO A 695 30.86 -9.12 -27.25
N VAL A 696 31.68 -9.84 -26.47
CA VAL A 696 31.41 -11.26 -26.14
C VAL A 696 30.09 -11.47 -25.38
N ASP A 697 29.72 -10.54 -24.50
CA ASP A 697 28.57 -10.66 -23.61
C ASP A 697 27.33 -9.89 -24.12
N LEU A 698 27.33 -9.43 -25.39
CA LEU A 698 26.30 -8.52 -25.93
C LEU A 698 24.86 -9.00 -25.71
N PHE A 699 24.59 -10.29 -25.90
CA PHE A 699 23.24 -10.88 -25.81
C PHE A 699 23.04 -11.74 -24.55
N LYS A 700 23.94 -11.66 -23.57
CA LYS A 700 23.98 -12.53 -22.38
C LYS A 700 22.69 -12.53 -21.56
N TYR A 701 22.03 -11.38 -21.44
CA TYR A 701 20.85 -11.20 -20.59
C TYR A 701 19.53 -11.35 -21.35
N ASN A 702 19.55 -11.40 -22.69
CA ASN A 702 18.37 -11.45 -23.56
C ASN A 702 17.97 -12.91 -23.86
N THR A 703 17.69 -13.68 -22.81
CA THR A 703 17.45 -15.13 -22.92
C THR A 703 16.15 -15.49 -23.64
N ALA A 704 15.19 -14.56 -23.72
CA ALA A 704 13.91 -14.71 -24.39
C ALA A 704 13.97 -14.56 -25.92
N VAL A 705 15.12 -14.21 -26.50
CA VAL A 705 15.25 -13.97 -27.94
C VAL A 705 14.97 -15.24 -28.73
N THR A 706 14.02 -15.14 -29.66
CA THR A 706 13.63 -16.23 -30.57
C THR A 706 14.20 -16.08 -31.98
N ASN A 707 14.65 -14.89 -32.36
CA ASN A 707 15.00 -14.58 -33.74
C ASN A 707 16.20 -13.62 -33.87
N PHE A 708 17.30 -14.11 -34.49
CA PHE A 708 18.51 -13.34 -34.81
C PHE A 708 18.66 -13.07 -36.32
N TYR A 709 17.57 -13.15 -37.09
CA TYR A 709 17.58 -12.98 -38.54
C TYR A 709 18.35 -11.72 -38.95
N GLY A 710 19.41 -11.86 -39.74
CA GLY A 710 20.15 -10.75 -40.32
C GLY A 710 20.73 -9.75 -39.32
N VAL A 711 20.87 -10.11 -38.03
CA VAL A 711 21.28 -9.15 -36.98
C VAL A 711 22.58 -8.42 -37.35
N PHE A 712 23.52 -9.07 -38.02
CA PHE A 712 24.79 -8.49 -38.47
C PHE A 712 25.00 -8.49 -39.99
N SER A 713 23.98 -8.77 -40.80
CA SER A 713 24.15 -8.86 -42.25
C SER A 713 24.68 -7.56 -42.88
N TYR A 714 25.60 -7.65 -43.83
CA TYR A 714 26.26 -6.54 -44.51
C TYR A 714 27.10 -5.66 -43.57
N SER A 715 27.74 -6.25 -42.56
CA SER A 715 28.64 -5.54 -41.64
C SER A 715 30.11 -5.92 -41.83
N ASP A 716 31.03 -5.02 -41.46
CA ASP A 716 32.48 -5.17 -41.61
C ASP A 716 33.15 -6.06 -40.54
N ILE A 717 32.42 -7.03 -40.00
CA ILE A 717 32.87 -7.88 -38.88
C ILE A 717 34.07 -8.73 -39.30
N THR A 718 35.11 -8.68 -38.49
CA THR A 718 36.36 -9.42 -38.72
C THR A 718 36.44 -10.75 -37.96
N ALA A 719 35.77 -10.84 -36.80
CA ALA A 719 35.75 -12.02 -35.95
C ALA A 719 34.45 -12.12 -35.15
N ILE A 720 34.01 -13.35 -34.88
CA ILE A 720 32.83 -13.65 -34.06
C ILE A 720 33.29 -14.12 -32.68
N PRO A 721 32.74 -13.58 -31.56
CA PRO A 721 33.02 -14.09 -30.23
C PRO A 721 32.48 -15.51 -30.02
N VAL A 722 33.24 -16.36 -29.34
CA VAL A 722 32.89 -17.79 -29.14
C VAL A 722 31.58 -18.01 -28.39
N ASP A 723 31.27 -17.16 -27.40
CA ASP A 723 30.09 -17.30 -26.54
C ASP A 723 28.93 -16.37 -26.92
N LEU A 724 28.96 -15.77 -28.12
CA LEU A 724 28.01 -14.71 -28.52
C LEU A 724 26.53 -15.08 -28.33
N PHE A 725 26.14 -16.31 -28.68
CA PHE A 725 24.77 -16.80 -28.58
C PHE A 725 24.54 -17.83 -27.47
N ARG A 726 25.50 -17.98 -26.56
CA ARG A 726 25.52 -19.03 -25.52
C ARG A 726 24.26 -19.06 -24.67
N TYR A 727 23.72 -17.90 -24.34
CA TYR A 727 22.61 -17.76 -23.39
C TYR A 727 21.23 -17.67 -24.07
N ASN A 728 21.18 -17.56 -25.40
CA ASN A 728 19.93 -17.37 -26.16
C ASN A 728 19.34 -18.71 -26.59
N THR A 729 19.05 -19.57 -25.61
CA THR A 729 18.58 -20.94 -25.84
C THR A 729 17.21 -21.02 -26.53
N ALA A 730 16.44 -19.93 -26.50
CA ALA A 730 15.16 -19.79 -27.19
C ALA A 730 15.27 -19.40 -28.69
N ALA A 731 16.49 -19.16 -29.21
CA ALA A 731 16.68 -18.71 -30.58
C ALA A 731 16.39 -19.82 -31.60
N ALA A 732 15.37 -19.62 -32.45
CA ALA A 732 14.90 -20.56 -33.45
C ALA A 732 15.41 -20.26 -34.88
N SER A 733 15.81 -19.02 -35.16
CA SER A 733 16.29 -18.60 -36.50
C SER A 733 17.57 -17.77 -36.41
N PHE A 734 18.57 -18.21 -37.18
CA PHE A 734 19.85 -17.54 -37.45
C PHE A 734 20.02 -17.27 -38.96
N SER A 735 18.92 -17.23 -39.71
CA SER A 735 18.97 -16.98 -41.15
C SER A 735 19.61 -15.61 -41.40
N THR A 736 20.46 -15.51 -42.42
CA THR A 736 21.18 -14.30 -42.82
C THR A 736 22.05 -13.64 -41.74
N VAL A 737 22.26 -14.26 -40.56
CA VAL A 737 22.90 -13.65 -39.38
C VAL A 737 24.20 -12.88 -39.68
N PHE A 738 25.08 -13.43 -40.53
CA PHE A 738 26.34 -12.84 -41.00
C PHE A 738 26.40 -12.73 -42.54
N MET A 739 25.25 -12.64 -43.21
CA MET A 739 25.20 -12.52 -44.68
C MET A 739 26.01 -11.31 -45.16
N ASN A 740 26.89 -11.51 -46.13
CA ASN A 740 27.79 -10.53 -46.74
C ASN A 740 28.74 -9.84 -45.75
N CYS A 741 29.12 -10.52 -44.66
CA CYS A 741 30.27 -10.14 -43.85
C CYS A 741 31.56 -10.55 -44.56
N THR A 742 31.97 -9.78 -45.57
CA THR A 742 33.12 -10.09 -46.45
C THR A 742 34.47 -10.06 -45.72
N SER A 743 34.56 -9.31 -44.62
CA SER A 743 35.76 -9.26 -43.76
C SER A 743 35.91 -10.45 -42.81
N LEU A 744 34.94 -11.37 -42.74
CA LEU A 744 34.92 -12.48 -41.78
C LEU A 744 35.85 -13.62 -42.22
N VAL A 745 36.83 -13.95 -41.39
CA VAL A 745 37.86 -14.97 -41.74
C VAL A 745 37.59 -16.35 -41.11
N THR A 746 36.99 -16.39 -39.92
CA THR A 746 36.82 -17.64 -39.15
C THR A 746 35.49 -17.67 -38.41
N ILE A 747 34.98 -18.88 -38.15
CA ILE A 747 33.82 -19.15 -37.30
C ILE A 747 34.30 -19.85 -36.02
N PRO A 748 33.81 -19.50 -34.82
CA PRO A 748 34.08 -20.25 -33.59
C PRO A 748 33.40 -21.62 -33.56
N THR A 749 34.07 -22.62 -32.99
CA THR A 749 33.58 -24.01 -32.94
C THR A 749 32.24 -24.16 -32.22
N ASP A 750 32.03 -23.48 -31.10
CA ASP A 750 30.85 -23.64 -30.25
C ASP A 750 29.76 -22.57 -30.49
N LEU A 751 29.81 -21.84 -31.61
CA LEU A 751 28.96 -20.65 -31.85
C LEU A 751 27.45 -20.91 -31.64
N PHE A 752 26.94 -22.06 -32.12
CA PHE A 752 25.53 -22.44 -32.03
C PHE A 752 25.24 -23.59 -31.05
N ARG A 753 26.22 -23.98 -30.23
CA ARG A 753 26.17 -25.17 -29.36
C ARG A 753 24.93 -25.22 -28.46
N TYR A 754 24.51 -24.07 -27.94
CA TYR A 754 23.44 -23.99 -26.94
C TYR A 754 22.07 -23.63 -27.55
N ASN A 755 21.99 -23.34 -28.84
CA ASN A 755 20.75 -22.96 -29.52
C ASN A 755 20.05 -24.20 -30.10
N THR A 756 19.77 -25.17 -29.22
CA THR A 756 19.30 -26.52 -29.62
C THR A 756 17.97 -26.54 -30.36
N ILE A 757 17.18 -25.46 -30.26
CA ILE A 757 15.90 -25.31 -30.97
C ILE A 757 16.01 -24.54 -32.29
N ALA A 758 17.23 -24.20 -32.74
CA ALA A 758 17.44 -23.53 -34.01
C ALA A 758 16.97 -24.41 -35.19
N THR A 759 16.08 -23.86 -36.01
CA THR A 759 15.49 -24.55 -37.18
C THR A 759 16.06 -24.06 -38.51
N SER A 760 16.56 -22.82 -38.57
CA SER A 760 17.03 -22.19 -39.81
C SER A 760 18.37 -21.47 -39.67
N PHE A 761 19.27 -21.78 -40.60
CA PHE A 761 20.58 -21.17 -40.86
C PHE A 761 20.72 -20.73 -42.33
N GLY A 762 19.60 -20.60 -43.05
CA GLY A 762 19.60 -20.16 -44.44
C GLY A 762 20.35 -18.83 -44.61
N TYR A 763 21.27 -18.76 -45.56
CA TYR A 763 22.10 -17.59 -45.86
C TYR A 763 22.99 -17.10 -44.70
N ALA A 764 23.19 -17.88 -43.64
CA ALA A 764 23.87 -17.44 -42.42
C ALA A 764 25.27 -16.82 -42.66
N PHE A 765 26.04 -17.38 -43.59
CA PHE A 765 27.38 -16.92 -44.00
C PHE A 765 27.47 -16.69 -45.52
N TYR A 766 26.34 -16.42 -46.18
CA TYR A 766 26.28 -16.11 -47.61
C TYR A 766 27.21 -14.94 -47.92
N GLY A 767 28.09 -15.05 -48.92
CA GLY A 767 28.97 -13.97 -49.38
C GLY A 767 30.15 -13.68 -48.45
N CYS A 768 30.43 -14.52 -47.45
CA CYS A 768 31.64 -14.44 -46.63
C CYS A 768 32.84 -15.05 -47.39
N ASP A 769 33.36 -14.32 -48.38
CA ASP A 769 34.39 -14.77 -49.33
C ASP A 769 35.75 -15.05 -48.70
N LEU A 770 36.10 -14.40 -47.58
CA LEU A 770 37.33 -14.67 -46.82
C LEU A 770 37.25 -15.88 -45.87
N LEU A 771 36.08 -16.49 -45.71
CA LEU A 771 35.89 -17.67 -44.85
C LEU A 771 36.50 -18.92 -45.51
N THR A 772 37.57 -19.47 -44.93
CA THR A 772 38.35 -20.57 -45.54
C THR A 772 38.03 -21.97 -45.03
N SER A 773 37.38 -22.09 -43.87
CA SER A 773 37.03 -23.37 -43.25
C SER A 773 35.78 -23.25 -42.39
N ILE A 774 35.10 -24.38 -42.19
CA ILE A 774 33.99 -24.51 -41.24
C ILE A 774 34.50 -25.34 -40.04
N PRO A 775 34.26 -24.92 -38.78
CA PRO A 775 34.62 -25.70 -37.61
C PRO A 775 33.91 -27.06 -37.57
N THR A 776 34.60 -28.07 -37.03
CA THR A 776 33.95 -29.32 -36.62
C THR A 776 32.89 -29.03 -35.56
N ASP A 777 31.80 -29.78 -35.54
CA ASP A 777 30.68 -29.61 -34.60
C ASP A 777 29.84 -28.32 -34.69
N LEU A 778 30.04 -27.43 -35.67
CA LEU A 778 29.33 -26.13 -35.76
C LEU A 778 27.80 -26.26 -35.61
N PHE A 779 27.19 -27.25 -36.25
CA PHE A 779 25.74 -27.51 -36.20
C PHE A 779 25.34 -28.75 -35.40
N ARG A 780 26.31 -29.41 -34.72
CA ARG A 780 26.12 -30.71 -34.06
C ARG A 780 24.92 -30.76 -33.11
N TYR A 781 24.69 -29.67 -32.40
CA TYR A 781 23.69 -29.60 -31.33
C TYR A 781 22.34 -29.04 -31.80
N ASN A 782 22.24 -28.58 -33.06
CA ASN A 782 21.02 -28.03 -33.65
C ASN A 782 20.24 -29.13 -34.40
N THR A 783 19.93 -30.22 -33.69
CA THR A 783 19.43 -31.47 -34.30
C THR A 783 18.12 -31.32 -35.10
N ILE A 784 17.33 -30.28 -34.81
CA ILE A 784 16.08 -29.98 -35.51
C ILE A 784 16.22 -28.98 -36.67
N ALA A 785 17.44 -28.56 -36.99
CA ALA A 785 17.71 -27.64 -38.09
C ALA A 785 17.33 -28.28 -39.43
N ASN A 786 16.43 -27.62 -40.16
CA ASN A 786 15.93 -28.08 -41.45
C ASN A 786 16.31 -27.17 -42.62
N ASP A 787 16.65 -25.91 -42.36
CA ASP A 787 16.95 -24.93 -43.40
C ASP A 787 18.41 -24.46 -43.38
N PHE A 788 19.13 -24.76 -44.45
CA PHE A 788 20.51 -24.35 -44.72
C PHE A 788 20.67 -23.74 -46.13
N ILE A 789 19.58 -23.22 -46.72
CA ILE A 789 19.59 -22.67 -48.08
C ILE A 789 20.71 -21.63 -48.19
N ALA A 790 21.63 -21.81 -49.14
CA ALA A 790 22.71 -20.87 -49.41
C ALA A 790 23.58 -20.47 -48.20
N ALA A 791 23.64 -21.29 -47.15
CA ALA A 791 24.30 -20.94 -45.88
C ALA A 791 25.76 -20.49 -46.02
N PHE A 792 26.50 -21.03 -46.99
CA PHE A 792 27.91 -20.70 -47.27
C PHE A 792 28.15 -20.27 -48.72
N ASN A 793 27.09 -19.88 -49.44
CA ASN A 793 27.20 -19.52 -50.86
C ASN A 793 28.17 -18.35 -51.03
N GLY A 794 29.15 -18.47 -51.92
CA GLY A 794 30.16 -17.45 -52.19
C GLY A 794 31.32 -17.42 -51.20
N SER A 795 31.41 -18.37 -50.26
CA SER A 795 32.53 -18.45 -49.32
C SER A 795 33.80 -19.06 -49.93
N GLY A 796 34.97 -18.65 -49.42
CA GLY A 796 36.30 -19.12 -49.83
C GLY A 796 36.73 -20.49 -49.29
N LEU A 797 35.77 -21.39 -49.04
CA LEU A 797 35.98 -22.64 -48.30
C LEU A 797 36.95 -23.61 -49.01
N THR A 798 37.93 -24.11 -48.27
CA THR A 798 38.92 -25.10 -48.74
C THR A 798 38.72 -26.49 -48.13
N THR A 799 37.88 -26.61 -47.10
CA THR A 799 37.54 -27.85 -46.40
C THR A 799 36.06 -27.86 -46.00
N ILE A 800 35.45 -29.04 -45.97
CA ILE A 800 34.13 -29.28 -45.38
C ILE A 800 34.30 -30.30 -44.25
N PRO A 801 33.77 -30.07 -43.04
CA PRO A 801 33.80 -31.07 -41.98
C PRO A 801 33.10 -32.36 -42.41
N THR A 802 33.72 -33.50 -42.12
CA THR A 802 33.17 -34.82 -42.45
C THR A 802 31.92 -35.16 -41.67
N ASP A 803 31.50 -34.35 -40.72
CA ASP A 803 30.31 -34.54 -39.88
C ASP A 803 29.39 -33.31 -39.86
N LEU A 804 29.53 -32.41 -40.85
CA LEU A 804 28.89 -31.09 -40.85
C LEU A 804 27.37 -31.10 -40.58
N ILE A 805 26.65 -32.05 -41.19
CA ILE A 805 25.19 -32.22 -41.04
C ILE A 805 24.82 -33.60 -40.48
N LEU A 806 25.78 -34.34 -39.93
CA LEU A 806 25.59 -35.72 -39.47
C LEU A 806 24.48 -35.82 -38.41
N TYR A 807 24.36 -34.80 -37.55
CA TYR A 807 23.40 -34.76 -36.45
C TYR A 807 22.14 -33.94 -36.76
N ASN A 808 22.06 -33.31 -37.94
CA ASN A 808 20.91 -32.54 -38.39
C ASN A 808 20.03 -33.42 -39.29
N THR A 809 19.42 -34.45 -38.70
CA THR A 809 18.67 -35.47 -39.48
C THR A 809 17.46 -34.88 -40.22
N LEU A 810 16.96 -33.73 -39.77
CA LEU A 810 15.86 -33.00 -40.39
C LEU A 810 16.26 -32.02 -41.51
N ALA A 811 17.52 -32.02 -41.96
CA ALA A 811 18.01 -31.11 -43.01
C ALA A 811 17.30 -31.31 -44.37
N GLU A 812 16.25 -30.53 -44.63
CA GLU A 812 15.43 -30.58 -45.84
C GLU A 812 15.89 -29.59 -46.92
N TYR A 813 16.27 -28.38 -46.52
CA TYR A 813 16.58 -27.29 -47.45
C TYR A 813 18.09 -27.02 -47.56
N LEU A 814 18.74 -27.64 -48.55
CA LEU A 814 20.19 -27.52 -48.83
C LEU A 814 20.50 -26.78 -50.15
N SER A 815 19.47 -26.23 -50.81
CA SER A 815 19.61 -25.61 -52.12
C SER A 815 20.63 -24.48 -52.09
N ASN A 816 21.55 -24.46 -53.06
CA ASN A 816 22.63 -23.48 -53.17
C ASN A 816 23.60 -23.36 -51.98
N MET A 817 23.62 -24.29 -51.01
CA MET A 817 24.37 -24.15 -49.74
C MET A 817 25.84 -23.75 -49.93
N PHE A 818 26.53 -24.34 -50.92
CA PHE A 818 27.94 -24.08 -51.26
C PHE A 818 28.12 -23.44 -52.64
N LYS A 819 27.06 -22.85 -53.20
CA LYS A 819 27.10 -22.26 -54.54
C LYS A 819 28.18 -21.17 -54.60
N ASN A 820 28.90 -21.06 -55.70
CA ASN A 820 30.01 -20.14 -55.92
C ASN A 820 31.21 -20.29 -54.96
N CYS A 821 31.32 -21.41 -54.21
CA CYS A 821 32.50 -21.72 -53.41
C CYS A 821 33.64 -22.25 -54.30
N ASN A 822 34.33 -21.33 -54.98
CA ASN A 822 35.33 -21.66 -56.00
C ASN A 822 36.54 -22.44 -55.50
N SER A 823 36.84 -22.42 -54.19
CA SER A 823 37.98 -23.12 -53.59
C SER A 823 37.71 -24.61 -53.31
N ILE A 824 36.45 -25.07 -53.42
CA ILE A 824 36.08 -26.47 -53.22
C ILE A 824 36.47 -27.29 -54.45
N THR A 825 37.14 -28.44 -54.26
CA THR A 825 37.47 -29.44 -55.29
C THR A 825 36.90 -30.80 -54.91
N THR A 826 36.83 -31.78 -55.82
CA THR A 826 36.41 -33.15 -55.46
C THR A 826 37.36 -33.87 -54.50
N ALA A 827 38.61 -33.43 -54.40
CA ALA A 827 39.58 -33.94 -53.44
C ALA A 827 39.46 -33.28 -52.05
N VAL A 828 38.59 -32.27 -51.89
CA VAL A 828 38.33 -31.65 -50.61
C VAL A 828 37.67 -32.68 -49.68
N THR A 829 38.34 -32.97 -48.58
CA THR A 829 37.81 -33.79 -47.48
C THR A 829 36.42 -33.28 -47.07
N GLY A 830 35.46 -34.19 -46.91
CA GLY A 830 34.10 -33.88 -46.47
C GLY A 830 33.04 -33.68 -47.56
N VAL A 831 33.40 -33.45 -48.83
CA VAL A 831 32.40 -33.25 -49.91
C VAL A 831 31.52 -34.50 -50.10
N ASN A 832 32.15 -35.66 -50.27
CA ASN A 832 31.40 -36.92 -50.42
C ASN A 832 30.69 -37.32 -49.12
N ASP A 833 31.29 -37.02 -47.96
CA ASP A 833 30.69 -37.30 -46.65
C ASP A 833 29.40 -36.49 -46.45
N PHE A 834 29.42 -35.20 -46.79
CA PHE A 834 28.25 -34.32 -46.74
C PHE A 834 27.12 -34.81 -47.64
N ILE A 835 27.42 -35.14 -48.91
CA ILE A 835 26.42 -35.67 -49.85
C ILE A 835 25.84 -36.98 -49.33
N GLY A 836 26.68 -37.91 -48.89
CA GLY A 836 26.26 -39.19 -48.33
C GLY A 836 25.37 -39.02 -47.09
N GLN A 837 25.69 -38.07 -46.21
CA GLN A 837 24.88 -37.73 -45.03
C GLN A 837 23.51 -37.18 -45.43
N ALA A 838 23.45 -36.21 -46.34
CA ALA A 838 22.20 -35.60 -46.77
C ALA A 838 21.24 -36.62 -47.39
N GLU A 839 21.72 -37.48 -48.29
CA GLU A 839 20.89 -38.51 -48.93
C GLU A 839 20.44 -39.59 -47.93
N THR A 840 21.32 -39.95 -46.98
CA THR A 840 21.00 -40.91 -45.91
C THR A 840 19.94 -40.36 -44.96
N ASN A 841 20.11 -39.11 -44.51
CA ASN A 841 19.14 -38.42 -43.65
C ASN A 841 17.78 -38.30 -44.33
N ALA A 842 17.76 -37.90 -45.61
CA ALA A 842 16.53 -37.80 -46.40
C ALA A 842 15.78 -39.14 -46.51
N THR A 843 16.52 -40.24 -46.70
CA THR A 843 15.95 -41.59 -46.77
C THR A 843 15.42 -42.06 -45.43
N ASN A 844 16.17 -41.84 -44.34
CA ASN A 844 15.81 -42.30 -43.00
C ASN A 844 14.60 -41.56 -42.42
N GLU A 845 14.50 -40.26 -42.67
CA GLU A 845 13.43 -39.40 -42.12
C GLU A 845 12.27 -39.17 -43.10
N THR A 846 12.30 -39.79 -44.29
CA THR A 846 11.28 -39.62 -45.35
C THR A 846 11.13 -38.15 -45.81
N ILE A 847 12.24 -37.41 -45.86
CA ILE A 847 12.27 -35.98 -46.20
C ILE A 847 12.42 -35.78 -47.71
N THR A 848 11.72 -34.78 -48.27
CA THR A 848 11.92 -34.37 -49.67
C THR A 848 13.06 -33.37 -49.77
N LEU A 849 14.27 -33.87 -50.02
CA LEU A 849 15.48 -33.05 -50.04
C LEU A 849 15.49 -32.02 -51.20
N THR A 850 15.62 -30.74 -50.87
CA THR A 850 15.87 -29.67 -51.87
C THR A 850 17.37 -29.39 -51.96
N LYS A 851 18.02 -29.96 -52.98
CA LYS A 851 19.49 -29.95 -53.16
C LYS A 851 19.95 -29.20 -54.42
N SER A 852 19.02 -28.60 -55.16
CA SER A 852 19.30 -27.98 -56.45
C SER A 852 20.37 -26.89 -56.32
N GLY A 853 21.37 -26.98 -57.20
CA GLY A 853 22.42 -25.98 -57.33
C GLY A 853 23.34 -25.83 -56.12
N CYS A 854 23.36 -26.80 -55.20
CA CYS A 854 24.18 -26.76 -53.97
C CYS A 854 25.66 -26.47 -54.26
N PHE A 855 26.22 -27.02 -55.34
CA PHE A 855 27.61 -26.80 -55.77
C PHE A 855 27.74 -26.02 -57.10
N ASP A 856 26.68 -25.30 -57.53
CA ASP A 856 26.74 -24.48 -58.74
C ASP A 856 27.86 -23.45 -58.64
N GLY A 857 28.59 -23.20 -59.73
CA GLY A 857 29.65 -22.20 -59.73
C GLY A 857 30.90 -22.58 -58.92
N CYS A 858 31.01 -23.78 -58.36
CA CYS A 858 32.26 -24.29 -57.76
C CYS A 858 33.25 -24.72 -58.86
N THR A 859 33.93 -23.75 -59.48
CA THR A 859 34.72 -23.95 -60.71
C THR A 859 35.94 -24.86 -60.55
N SER A 860 36.45 -25.08 -59.34
CA SER A 860 37.61 -25.94 -59.09
C SER A 860 37.29 -27.43 -58.92
N ILE A 861 36.01 -27.83 -58.98
CA ILE A 861 35.59 -29.22 -58.97
C ILE A 861 35.73 -29.81 -60.40
N SER A 862 36.77 -30.60 -60.64
CA SER A 862 37.13 -31.11 -61.97
C SER A 862 36.67 -32.55 -62.29
N ASP A 863 36.30 -33.35 -61.30
CA ASP A 863 35.86 -34.76 -61.47
C ASP A 863 34.50 -35.03 -60.81
N TYR A 864 33.43 -34.39 -61.29
CA TYR A 864 32.08 -34.61 -60.75
C TYR A 864 31.56 -36.05 -60.90
N ALA A 865 32.14 -36.83 -61.82
CA ALA A 865 31.76 -38.23 -62.05
C ALA A 865 32.14 -39.15 -60.88
N SER A 866 33.04 -38.71 -59.98
CA SER A 866 33.44 -39.44 -58.79
C SER A 866 32.50 -39.28 -57.59
N ILE A 867 31.49 -38.40 -57.67
CA ILE A 867 30.46 -38.23 -56.64
C ILE A 867 29.43 -39.35 -56.79
N SER A 868 29.29 -40.22 -55.80
CA SER A 868 28.42 -41.41 -55.88
C SER A 868 26.93 -41.04 -56.01
N THR A 869 26.26 -41.59 -57.02
CA THR A 869 24.80 -41.60 -57.29
C THR A 869 24.07 -40.25 -57.24
N GLY A 870 23.59 -39.77 -58.41
CA GLY A 870 22.69 -38.61 -58.50
C GLY A 870 23.36 -37.24 -58.70
N ALA A 871 24.64 -37.20 -59.11
CA ALA A 871 25.42 -35.97 -59.28
C ALA A 871 24.77 -34.87 -60.17
N GLY A 872 23.81 -35.23 -61.04
CA GLY A 872 23.03 -34.27 -61.83
C GLY A 872 22.00 -33.44 -61.04
N ASP A 873 21.64 -33.86 -59.82
CA ASP A 873 20.62 -33.17 -59.00
C ASP A 873 21.22 -32.17 -58.01
N TRP A 874 22.50 -32.31 -57.67
CA TRP A 874 23.25 -31.44 -56.74
C TRP A 874 23.85 -30.20 -57.41
N ARG A 875 23.84 -30.17 -58.74
CA ARG A 875 24.33 -29.08 -59.58
C ARG A 875 23.42 -28.93 -60.79
N THR A 876 23.02 -27.70 -61.08
CA THR A 876 22.38 -27.34 -62.34
C THR A 876 23.48 -27.16 -63.40
N VAL A 877 23.43 -27.96 -64.48
CA VAL A 877 24.48 -28.05 -65.51
C VAL A 877 24.80 -26.69 -66.12
#